data_AF-H8GTA5-F1
#
_entry.id   AF-H8GTA5-F1
#
_cell.length_a   1.000
_cell.length_b   1.000
_cell.length_c   1.000
_cell.angle_alpha   90.00
_cell.angle_beta   90.00
_cell.angle_gamma   90.00
#
_symmetry.space_group_name_H-M   'P 1'
#
loop_
_entity.id
_entity.type
_entity.pdbx_description
1 polymer ?
#
loop_
_entity_poly.entity_id
_entity_poly.type
_entity_poly.pdbx_seq_one_letter_code
_entity_poly.pdbx_strand_id
1 'polypeptide(L)'
;MIQLPQQLVKIGAQARTKDEAIAQVAGLLADNGNVDPGYVEGMRARETQANTYLGNGIAIPHGTPESRHLIRQTGIAVVQLPGGVQWGEEDEPVHLVIGIAAASDEHLQILRRLTRVLGDEDLVEKLWVTTDPADIQEALTGERPATGTPLGEGTQPQQAQQLQVAPAAAAVRAETTPDGLPYSAQVTLPNPQGMHARPATMLAGIVKKSGARVRLSKGEGKSADATKLMEMLSLGLTQGTLVTVSSDNEATLKAVTDAMRAGLGDDLSAPSAAAQAKPQRREPDWVPAQVGATVEGVPAADGLVVGYTRQHAPRALEVRDTPGGDPVTEAERLDTALSAAHTELLNLIDDVQARFGADKAAIFRAHQELLADEGTVQDAVARILDGHGAAWAYQQATGERVAQLQKLDDPTLAARAVDLSDVQRRVLRHLLGLGEDRVETGGPVILLAPDLTPSDTARLGPDSLLGFVTAQGGPTSHTAIIARGLGLPAVVAAGAGLLDIPDGTHAILDGAAGRLYLNPSAADVTGAQERQGVLAREREAARAARHEPGATSDGKRVEIAANINRAADAAGALDAGAEGVGLMRTEFLFLERDSVPTEDEQEQEYRAMAAALGERPLIIRTLDIGGDKEVPYLGLAREDNSFLGIRGIRLCFERPDLFLPQLRAVARVAKDHPNVHLMFPMIATLEDFRRAQAMFDEVRRELDVPRIPLGVMIEVPSAALIADELAQEVDFFSVGTNDLTQYTLAMDRLHPQLARQTDAMHPAVLKLIKLTVDAAERHGKWVGVCGGAAGDEVGALMLAGLGVKELSVSTPQVATVKAALRRRSAEELRRLAAEALAQPNAEAVRALVRG
;
A
#
# COMPACT_ATOMS: atom_id res chain seq x y z
N MET A 1 -20.43 36.01 3.53
CA MET A 1 -20.53 36.97 4.65
C MET A 1 -21.36 36.29 5.72
N ILE A 2 -20.78 36.02 6.89
CA ILE A 2 -21.48 35.34 7.99
C ILE A 2 -22.59 36.28 8.46
N GLN A 3 -23.85 35.83 8.38
CA GLN A 3 -24.97 36.57 8.92
C GLN A 3 -25.20 36.13 10.37
N LEU A 4 -25.06 37.07 11.31
CA LEU A 4 -25.48 36.91 12.71
C LEU A 4 -26.57 37.96 12.98
N PRO A 5 -27.83 37.71 12.60
CA PRO A 5 -28.93 38.62 12.91
C PRO A 5 -29.13 38.68 14.42
N GLN A 6 -29.62 39.82 14.94
CA GLN A 6 -29.79 40.02 16.38
C GLN A 6 -30.65 38.95 17.08
N GLN A 7 -31.60 38.35 16.34
CA GLN A 7 -32.44 37.25 16.85
C GLN A 7 -31.68 35.94 17.14
N LEU A 8 -30.46 35.79 16.60
CA LEU A 8 -29.55 34.69 16.90
C LEU A 8 -28.56 35.01 18.04
N VAL A 9 -28.70 36.16 18.70
CA VAL A 9 -27.89 36.56 19.86
C VAL A 9 -28.77 36.65 21.09
N LYS A 10 -28.54 35.80 22.08
CA LYS A 10 -29.25 35.78 23.35
C LYS A 10 -28.30 36.19 24.48
N ILE A 11 -28.53 37.38 25.04
CA ILE A 11 -27.78 37.90 26.18
C ILE A 11 -28.46 37.57 27.52
N GLY A 12 -27.68 37.51 28.61
CA GLY A 12 -28.19 37.30 29.97
C GLY A 12 -28.87 35.94 30.20
N ALA A 13 -28.51 34.91 29.44
CA ALA A 13 -29.08 33.58 29.61
C ALA A 13 -28.55 32.90 30.89
N GLN A 14 -29.32 31.93 31.40
CA GLN A 14 -28.92 31.09 32.51
C GLN A 14 -28.95 29.63 32.06
N ALA A 15 -27.87 28.90 32.35
CA ALA A 15 -27.79 27.46 32.20
C ALA A 15 -27.06 26.91 33.43
N ARG A 16 -27.54 25.78 33.96
CA ARG A 16 -26.95 25.10 35.12
C ARG A 16 -25.94 24.04 34.70
N THR A 17 -26.04 23.58 33.45
CA THR A 17 -25.18 22.54 32.89
C THR A 17 -24.76 22.91 31.48
N LYS A 18 -23.62 22.35 31.05
CA LYS A 18 -23.15 22.39 29.67
C LYS A 18 -24.25 21.99 28.66
N ASP A 19 -25.00 20.94 29.01
CA ASP A 19 -26.06 20.39 28.18
C ASP A 19 -27.24 21.37 27.97
N GLU A 20 -27.60 22.11 29.02
CA GLU A 20 -28.62 23.17 28.95
C GLU A 20 -28.16 24.34 28.07
N ALA A 21 -26.87 24.68 28.10
CA ALA A 21 -26.32 25.74 27.26
C ALA A 21 -26.28 25.34 25.77
N ILE A 22 -25.90 24.09 25.47
CA ILE A 22 -25.93 23.52 24.12
C ILE A 22 -27.38 23.48 23.58
N ALA A 23 -28.34 23.07 24.41
CA ALA A 23 -29.74 23.08 24.02
C ALA A 23 -30.26 24.48 23.70
N GLN A 24 -29.85 25.50 24.48
CA GLN A 24 -30.25 26.88 24.26
C GLN A 24 -29.71 27.45 22.95
N VAL A 25 -28.44 27.19 22.62
CA VAL A 25 -27.85 27.71 21.37
C VAL A 25 -28.34 26.95 20.13
N ALA A 26 -28.59 25.65 20.25
CA ALA A 26 -29.21 24.85 19.19
C ALA A 26 -30.67 25.28 18.96
N GLY A 27 -31.40 25.62 20.03
CA GLY A 27 -32.76 26.16 19.94
C GLY A 27 -32.83 27.46 19.15
N LEU A 28 -31.88 28.39 19.35
CA LEU A 28 -31.80 29.62 18.55
C LEU A 28 -31.63 29.33 17.04
N LEU A 29 -30.77 28.37 16.70
CA LEU A 29 -30.56 27.96 15.31
C LEU A 29 -31.82 27.30 14.72
N ALA A 30 -32.53 26.48 15.51
CA ALA A 30 -33.74 25.81 15.06
C ALA A 30 -34.92 26.79 14.89
N ASP A 31 -35.12 27.69 15.85
CA ASP A 31 -36.18 28.72 15.83
C ASP A 31 -36.00 29.70 14.66
N ASN A 32 -34.75 29.94 14.24
CA ASN A 32 -34.42 30.76 13.08
C ASN A 32 -34.45 29.98 11.74
N GLY A 33 -34.72 28.67 11.78
CA GLY A 33 -34.79 27.82 10.59
C GLY A 33 -33.43 27.47 9.96
N ASN A 34 -32.32 27.67 10.67
CA ASN A 34 -30.99 27.26 10.21
C ASN A 34 -30.83 25.73 10.21
N VAL A 35 -31.47 25.06 11.18
CA VAL A 35 -31.36 23.62 11.39
C VAL A 35 -32.70 23.01 11.80
N ASP A 36 -32.90 21.72 11.54
CA ASP A 36 -34.04 20.98 12.06
C ASP A 36 -33.87 20.73 13.59
N PRO A 37 -34.95 20.61 14.38
CA PRO A 37 -34.88 20.48 15.84
C PRO A 37 -34.02 19.32 16.37
N GLY A 38 -33.80 18.28 15.57
CA GLY A 38 -32.92 17.15 15.91
C GLY A 38 -31.42 17.49 15.89
N TYR A 39 -31.01 18.66 15.41
CA TYR A 39 -29.60 19.04 15.29
C TYR A 39 -28.88 19.17 16.63
N VAL A 40 -29.63 19.45 17.71
CA VAL A 40 -29.09 19.49 19.09
C VAL A 40 -28.42 18.19 19.49
N GLU A 41 -28.93 17.04 19.03
CA GLU A 41 -28.33 15.73 19.29
C GLU A 41 -26.98 15.57 18.57
N GLY A 42 -26.84 16.15 17.38
CA GLY A 42 -25.55 16.27 16.69
C GLY A 42 -24.55 17.12 17.47
N MET A 43 -24.98 18.24 18.06
CA MET A 43 -24.11 19.08 18.89
C MET A 43 -23.68 18.39 20.19
N ARG A 44 -24.61 17.67 20.85
CA ARG A 44 -24.33 16.88 22.05
C ARG A 44 -23.38 15.72 21.75
N ALA A 45 -23.61 15.03 20.64
CA ALA A 45 -22.73 13.98 20.16
C ALA A 45 -21.31 14.54 19.94
N ARG A 46 -21.17 15.65 19.21
CA ARG A 46 -19.87 16.30 18.95
C ARG A 46 -19.13 16.68 20.24
N GLU A 47 -19.82 17.28 21.20
CA GLU A 47 -19.25 17.63 22.51
C GLU A 47 -18.76 16.40 23.30
N THR A 48 -19.38 15.24 23.08
CA THR A 48 -18.95 13.97 23.67
C THR A 48 -17.75 13.36 22.92
N GLN A 49 -17.47 13.81 21.68
CA GLN A 49 -16.31 13.38 20.89
C GLN A 49 -15.05 14.17 21.24
N ALA A 50 -15.18 15.48 21.46
CA ALA A 50 -14.11 16.35 21.94
C ALA A 50 -14.72 17.56 22.65
N ASN A 51 -14.06 18.07 23.69
CA ASN A 51 -14.45 19.32 24.35
C ASN A 51 -14.46 20.45 23.31
N THR A 52 -15.58 21.17 23.18
CA THR A 52 -15.70 22.30 22.25
C THR A 52 -15.25 23.63 22.85
N TYR A 53 -14.65 23.60 24.04
CA TYR A 53 -13.96 24.73 24.63
C TYR A 53 -12.78 25.17 23.75
N LEU A 54 -12.64 26.49 23.56
CA LEU A 54 -11.63 27.08 22.69
C LEU A 54 -10.69 28.07 23.41
N GLY A 55 -10.86 28.30 24.71
CA GLY A 55 -10.11 29.28 25.49
C GLY A 55 -10.93 30.52 25.87
N ASN A 56 -10.44 31.27 26.87
CA ASN A 56 -10.99 32.55 27.32
C ASN A 56 -12.51 32.53 27.62
N GLY A 57 -13.02 31.42 28.15
CA GLY A 57 -14.43 31.29 28.51
C GLY A 57 -15.39 31.18 27.31
N ILE A 58 -14.92 30.74 26.14
CA ILE A 58 -15.73 30.54 24.94
C ILE A 58 -15.80 29.05 24.56
N ALA A 59 -17.00 28.59 24.21
CA ALA A 59 -17.22 27.26 23.62
C ALA A 59 -17.94 27.32 22.28
N ILE A 60 -17.64 26.37 21.38
CA ILE A 60 -18.19 26.30 20.02
C ILE A 60 -18.85 24.95 19.71
N PRO A 61 -20.03 24.68 20.28
CA PRO A 61 -20.78 23.48 19.94
C PRO A 61 -21.27 23.52 18.49
N HIS A 62 -21.05 22.43 17.75
CA HIS A 62 -21.49 22.27 16.36
C HIS A 62 -21.87 20.80 16.12
N GLY A 63 -22.71 20.55 15.12
CA GLY A 63 -23.15 19.19 14.81
C GLY A 63 -22.03 18.32 14.23
N THR A 64 -22.14 17.00 14.42
CA THR A 64 -21.27 16.00 13.75
C THR A 64 -21.57 15.92 12.24
N PRO A 65 -20.68 15.30 11.42
CA PRO A 65 -20.93 15.11 9.99
C PRO A 65 -22.26 14.42 9.67
N GLU A 66 -22.73 13.52 10.53
CA GLU A 66 -23.98 12.78 10.36
C GLU A 66 -25.20 13.69 10.52
N SER A 67 -25.09 14.75 11.32
CA SER A 67 -26.17 15.73 11.53
C SER A 67 -26.25 16.80 10.42
N ARG A 68 -25.37 16.76 9.42
CA ARG A 68 -25.33 17.76 8.33
C ARG A 68 -26.62 17.82 7.49
N HIS A 69 -27.30 16.69 7.32
CA HIS A 69 -28.58 16.63 6.60
C HIS A 69 -29.71 17.41 7.30
N LEU A 70 -29.53 17.73 8.58
CA LEU A 70 -30.45 18.54 9.38
C LEU A 70 -30.17 20.04 9.23
N ILE A 71 -29.09 20.44 8.53
CA ILE A 71 -28.75 21.84 8.30
C ILE A 71 -29.49 22.33 7.06
N ARG A 72 -30.39 23.30 7.26
CA ARG A 72 -31.17 23.94 6.19
C ARG A 72 -30.44 25.15 5.62
N GLN A 73 -29.73 25.89 6.47
CA GLN A 73 -28.99 27.08 6.09
C GLN A 73 -27.81 27.30 7.05
N THR A 74 -26.62 27.58 6.51
CA THR A 74 -25.45 27.94 7.31
C THR A 74 -25.74 29.15 8.20
N GLY A 75 -25.40 29.08 9.48
CA GLY A 75 -25.67 30.13 10.45
C GLY A 75 -24.90 29.97 11.75
N ILE A 76 -24.79 31.07 12.49
CA ILE A 76 -24.18 31.11 13.83
C ILE A 76 -25.21 31.67 14.81
N ALA A 77 -25.29 31.07 15.99
CA ALA A 77 -26.03 31.62 17.12
C ALA A 77 -25.12 31.78 18.33
N VAL A 78 -25.43 32.75 19.19
CA VAL A 78 -24.62 33.09 20.35
C VAL A 78 -25.48 33.18 21.59
N VAL A 79 -25.08 32.48 22.65
CA VAL A 79 -25.68 32.54 23.98
C VAL A 79 -24.64 33.06 24.97
N GLN A 80 -24.89 34.19 25.60
CA GLN A 80 -24.08 34.74 26.68
C GLN A 80 -24.61 34.25 28.04
N LEU A 81 -23.71 33.78 28.88
CA LEU A 81 -23.96 33.19 30.20
C LEU A 81 -23.15 33.96 31.26
N PRO A 82 -23.65 35.10 31.77
CA PRO A 82 -22.88 35.95 32.69
C PRO A 82 -22.45 35.24 33.98
N GLY A 83 -23.24 34.26 34.44
CA GLY A 83 -22.92 33.45 35.63
C GLY A 83 -21.86 32.36 35.41
N GLY A 84 -21.43 32.13 34.16
CA GLY A 84 -20.52 31.05 33.78
C GLY A 84 -21.17 29.68 33.86
N VAL A 85 -20.74 28.76 33.01
CA VAL A 85 -21.11 27.34 33.07
C VAL A 85 -19.85 26.50 32.97
N GLN A 86 -19.68 25.55 33.90
CA GLN A 86 -18.55 24.64 33.86
C GLN A 86 -18.54 23.80 32.57
N TRP A 87 -17.39 23.75 31.92
CA TRP A 87 -17.23 23.14 30.60
C TRP A 87 -15.99 22.25 30.51
N GLY A 88 -16.15 20.93 30.70
CA GLY A 88 -15.04 19.97 30.68
C GLY A 88 -14.58 19.53 32.07
N GLU A 89 -13.42 18.88 32.15
CA GLU A 89 -12.87 18.29 33.40
C GLU A 89 -11.93 19.23 34.18
N GLU A 90 -11.46 20.33 33.59
CA GLU A 90 -10.43 21.23 34.16
C GLU A 90 -10.98 22.50 34.87
N ASP A 91 -12.25 22.51 35.31
CA ASP A 91 -12.89 23.61 36.07
C ASP A 91 -13.00 24.99 35.36
N GLU A 92 -12.84 25.07 34.04
CA GLU A 92 -12.89 26.34 33.30
C GLU A 92 -14.34 26.82 33.00
N PRO A 93 -14.74 28.05 33.39
CA PRO A 93 -16.08 28.57 33.18
C PRO A 93 -16.29 29.16 31.78
N VAL A 94 -17.32 28.71 31.07
CA VAL A 94 -17.74 29.27 29.78
C VAL A 94 -18.82 30.32 29.98
N HIS A 95 -18.57 31.51 29.44
CA HIS A 95 -19.45 32.68 29.48
C HIS A 95 -20.06 33.02 28.12
N LEU A 96 -19.53 32.47 27.03
CA LEU A 96 -20.06 32.66 25.68
C LEU A 96 -20.10 31.33 24.92
N VAL A 97 -21.27 30.94 24.44
CA VAL A 97 -21.48 29.71 23.68
C VAL A 97 -21.89 30.06 22.26
N ILE A 98 -21.12 29.60 21.28
CA ILE A 98 -21.26 29.96 19.87
C ILE A 98 -21.62 28.71 19.08
N GLY A 99 -22.91 28.56 18.79
CA GLY A 99 -23.45 27.43 18.04
C GLY A 99 -23.25 27.65 16.55
N ILE A 100 -22.69 26.64 15.87
CA ILE A 100 -22.45 26.71 14.43
C ILE A 100 -23.26 25.63 13.71
N ALA A 101 -23.97 26.06 12.66
CA ALA A 101 -24.55 25.19 11.64
C ALA A 101 -23.83 25.44 10.32
N ALA A 102 -23.01 24.50 9.85
CA ALA A 102 -22.30 24.59 8.56
C ALA A 102 -22.31 23.26 7.80
N ALA A 103 -22.60 23.29 6.49
CA ALA A 103 -22.75 22.10 5.66
C ALA A 103 -21.44 21.64 4.97
N SER A 104 -20.36 22.43 5.02
CA SER A 104 -19.05 22.19 4.37
C SER A 104 -17.88 22.73 5.23
N ASP A 105 -16.66 22.81 4.68
CA ASP A 105 -15.44 23.36 5.32
C ASP A 105 -15.53 24.86 5.71
N GLU A 106 -16.70 25.49 5.53
CA GLU A 106 -17.05 26.83 5.99
C GLU A 106 -16.86 27.02 7.52
N HIS A 107 -16.87 25.95 8.32
CA HIS A 107 -16.55 25.99 9.74
C HIS A 107 -15.13 26.57 10.00
N LEU A 108 -14.16 26.31 9.11
CA LEU A 108 -12.81 26.88 9.22
C LEU A 108 -12.80 28.40 9.02
N GLN A 109 -13.67 28.95 8.16
CA GLN A 109 -13.80 30.41 7.99
C GLN A 109 -14.44 31.09 9.21
N ILE A 110 -15.30 30.38 9.93
CA ILE A 110 -15.93 30.85 11.17
C ILE A 110 -14.91 30.82 12.32
N LEU A 111 -14.12 29.75 12.44
CA LEU A 111 -13.00 29.65 13.37
C LEU A 111 -11.96 30.76 13.15
N ARG A 112 -11.65 31.11 11.89
CA ARG A 112 -10.76 32.24 11.50
C ARG A 112 -11.23 33.62 11.98
N ARG A 113 -12.53 33.83 12.26
CA ARG A 113 -13.04 35.11 12.82
C ARG A 113 -13.12 35.08 14.34
N LEU A 114 -13.35 33.90 14.91
CA LEU A 114 -13.39 33.69 16.35
C LEU A 114 -12.01 33.84 17.00
N THR A 115 -10.93 33.49 16.29
CA THR A 115 -9.55 33.76 16.71
C THR A 115 -9.26 35.23 17.01
N ARG A 116 -9.91 36.19 16.31
CA ARG A 116 -9.77 37.64 16.58
C ARG A 116 -10.36 38.03 17.94
N VAL A 117 -11.48 37.44 18.33
CA VAL A 117 -12.12 37.69 19.62
C VAL A 117 -11.37 36.96 20.73
N LEU A 118 -10.91 35.73 20.48
CA LEU A 118 -10.14 34.94 21.44
C LEU A 118 -8.77 35.54 21.78
N GLY A 119 -8.16 36.27 20.85
CA GLY A 119 -6.86 36.94 21.07
C GLY A 119 -6.92 38.28 21.82
N ASP A 120 -8.11 38.76 22.20
CA ASP A 120 -8.33 40.04 22.88
C ASP A 120 -9.09 39.81 24.20
N GLU A 121 -8.35 39.52 25.28
CA GLU A 121 -8.91 39.18 26.60
C GLU A 121 -9.84 40.28 27.14
N ASP A 122 -9.47 41.56 26.98
CA ASP A 122 -10.28 42.71 27.42
C ASP A 122 -11.63 42.77 26.69
N LEU A 123 -11.63 42.46 25.38
CA LEU A 123 -12.87 42.37 24.60
C LEU A 123 -13.73 41.20 25.09
N VAL A 124 -13.13 40.05 25.38
CA VAL A 124 -13.86 38.85 25.82
C VAL A 124 -14.52 39.05 27.18
N GLU A 125 -13.82 39.64 28.15
CA GLU A 125 -14.38 39.98 29.46
C GLU A 125 -15.55 40.96 29.33
N LYS A 126 -15.44 41.95 28.44
CA LYS A 126 -16.53 42.89 28.13
C LYS A 126 -17.75 42.16 27.55
N LEU A 127 -17.53 41.16 26.70
CA LEU A 127 -18.61 40.37 26.09
C LEU A 127 -19.30 39.43 27.10
N TRP A 128 -18.69 39.09 28.24
CA TRP A 128 -19.34 38.26 29.27
C TRP A 128 -20.51 38.98 29.96
N VAL A 129 -20.42 40.30 30.06
CA VAL A 129 -21.36 41.12 30.84
C VAL A 129 -22.06 42.21 30.03
N THR A 130 -21.83 42.28 28.71
CA THR A 130 -22.51 43.28 27.86
C THR A 130 -24.03 43.12 27.91
N THR A 131 -24.72 44.26 27.96
CA THR A 131 -26.18 44.36 27.91
C THR A 131 -26.70 44.72 26.52
N ASP A 132 -25.81 44.91 25.53
CA ASP A 132 -26.16 45.23 24.16
C ASP A 132 -25.78 44.07 23.22
N PRO A 133 -26.74 43.34 22.63
CA PRO A 133 -26.46 42.27 21.66
C PRO A 133 -25.66 42.76 20.44
N ALA A 134 -25.74 44.05 20.12
CA ALA A 134 -24.97 44.64 19.03
C ALA A 134 -23.46 44.62 19.30
N ASP A 135 -23.01 44.60 20.56
CA ASP A 135 -21.58 44.48 20.89
C ASP A 135 -21.04 43.08 20.55
N ILE A 136 -21.82 42.02 20.80
CA ILE A 136 -21.47 40.63 20.41
C ILE A 136 -21.49 40.50 18.89
N GLN A 137 -22.48 41.10 18.23
CA GLN A 137 -22.58 41.09 16.78
C GLN A 137 -21.42 41.84 16.12
N GLU A 138 -21.04 43.00 16.65
CA GLU A 138 -19.90 43.79 16.18
C GLU A 138 -18.58 43.04 16.38
N ALA A 139 -18.39 42.40 17.54
CA ALA A 139 -17.17 41.63 17.82
C ALA A 139 -17.01 40.42 16.88
N LEU A 140 -18.09 39.72 16.54
CA LEU A 140 -18.05 38.50 15.74
C LEU A 140 -18.16 38.75 14.22
N THR A 141 -18.86 39.81 13.81
CA THR A 141 -19.10 40.10 12.37
C THR A 141 -18.26 41.27 11.86
N GLY A 142 -17.80 42.17 12.73
CA GLY A 142 -17.09 43.40 12.40
C GLY A 142 -18.00 44.60 12.06
N GLU A 143 -19.33 44.44 12.13
CA GLU A 143 -20.33 45.45 11.77
C GLU A 143 -21.38 45.62 12.89
N ARG A 144 -21.64 46.86 13.31
CA ARG A 144 -22.70 47.19 14.28
C ARG A 144 -24.02 47.51 13.53
N PRO A 145 -25.14 46.81 13.81
CA PRO A 145 -26.42 47.10 13.18
C PRO A 145 -27.01 48.46 13.62
N ALA A 146 -27.73 49.14 12.72
CA ALA A 146 -28.42 50.40 13.00
C ALA A 146 -29.72 50.18 13.83
N THR A 147 -29.96 51.02 14.83
CA THR A 147 -31.09 50.88 15.80
C THR A 147 -32.46 51.36 15.26
N GLY A 148 -33.53 50.57 15.45
CA GLY A 148 -34.97 50.92 15.35
C GLY A 148 -35.76 50.00 14.40
N THR A 149 -36.96 49.45 14.66
CA THR A 149 -38.22 49.93 15.29
C THR A 149 -39.16 48.70 15.55
N PRO A 150 -40.22 48.74 16.39
CA PRO A 150 -40.77 47.57 17.11
C PRO A 150 -41.98 46.84 16.48
N LEU A 151 -42.13 45.58 16.93
CA LEU A 151 -43.31 44.72 17.16
C LEU A 151 -44.56 44.87 16.27
N GLY A 152 -44.93 43.76 15.60
CA GLY A 152 -46.28 43.46 15.12
C GLY A 152 -46.83 42.20 15.81
N GLU A 153 -48.04 42.33 16.35
CA GLU A 153 -48.77 41.38 17.21
C GLU A 153 -49.44 40.20 16.46
N GLY A 154 -49.73 39.14 17.23
CA GLY A 154 -50.70 38.06 16.94
C GLY A 154 -50.04 36.68 16.88
N THR A 155 -50.31 35.69 17.75
CA THR A 155 -51.59 35.26 18.34
C THR A 155 -51.31 34.29 19.51
N GLN A 156 -52.03 34.38 20.64
CA GLN A 156 -52.02 33.41 21.76
C GLN A 156 -53.07 32.27 21.55
N PRO A 157 -53.24 31.29 22.47
CA PRO A 157 -52.31 30.23 22.89
C PRO A 157 -52.92 28.81 22.75
N GLN A 158 -52.08 27.79 22.57
CA GLN A 158 -52.51 26.38 22.65
C GLN A 158 -52.66 25.92 24.12
N GLN A 159 -53.75 25.18 24.37
CA GLN A 159 -54.01 24.47 25.62
C GLN A 159 -53.00 23.33 25.81
N ALA A 160 -52.50 23.22 27.04
CA ALA A 160 -51.73 22.10 27.52
C ALA A 160 -52.58 20.83 27.58
N GLN A 161 -52.07 19.72 27.03
CA GLN A 161 -52.48 18.38 27.43
C GLN A 161 -51.26 17.51 27.73
N GLN A 162 -51.31 16.98 28.95
CA GLN A 162 -50.33 16.14 29.63
C GLN A 162 -50.03 14.87 28.84
N LEU A 163 -48.75 14.49 28.79
CA LEU A 163 -48.35 13.11 28.56
C LEU A 163 -47.47 12.63 29.71
N GLN A 164 -47.79 11.41 30.11
CA GLN A 164 -47.47 10.75 31.36
C GLN A 164 -46.00 10.32 31.43
N VAL A 165 -45.48 10.35 32.66
CA VAL A 165 -44.23 9.71 33.07
C VAL A 165 -44.41 8.19 33.03
N ALA A 166 -43.51 7.49 32.34
CA ALA A 166 -43.28 6.05 32.48
C ALA A 166 -41.87 5.80 33.03
N PRO A 167 -41.66 4.77 33.87
CA PRO A 167 -40.59 4.76 34.85
C PRO A 167 -39.26 4.21 34.33
N ALA A 168 -38.21 4.61 35.04
CA ALA A 168 -36.83 4.17 34.90
C ALA A 168 -36.70 2.63 34.82
N ALA A 169 -35.98 2.18 33.80
CA ALA A 169 -35.40 0.85 33.76
C ALA A 169 -33.93 0.93 34.24
N ALA A 170 -33.60 0.03 35.15
CA ALA A 170 -32.35 -0.02 35.89
C ALA A 170 -31.12 -0.15 34.99
N ALA A 171 -30.06 0.57 35.37
CA ALA A 171 -28.72 0.42 34.83
C ALA A 171 -28.19 -0.99 35.14
N VAL A 172 -27.88 -1.74 34.08
CA VAL A 172 -26.91 -2.84 34.13
C VAL A 172 -25.56 -2.23 33.75
N ARG A 173 -24.59 -2.29 34.66
CA ARG A 173 -23.20 -1.92 34.40
C ARG A 173 -22.64 -2.90 33.36
N ALA A 174 -22.39 -2.41 32.14
CA ALA A 174 -21.48 -3.06 31.20
C ALA A 174 -20.08 -2.46 31.41
N GLU A 175 -19.08 -3.33 31.46
CA GLU A 175 -17.67 -2.99 31.70
C GLU A 175 -17.19 -1.92 30.70
N THR A 176 -16.67 -0.81 31.23
CA THR A 176 -16.05 0.25 30.43
C THR A 176 -14.80 -0.29 29.74
N THR A 177 -14.77 -0.19 28.42
CA THR A 177 -13.56 -0.43 27.63
C THR A 177 -12.48 0.60 28.04
N PRO A 178 -11.18 0.30 27.83
CA PRO A 178 -10.09 1.22 28.16
C PRO A 178 -10.20 2.61 27.50
N ASP A 179 -10.98 2.73 26.41
CA ASP A 179 -11.11 3.93 25.58
C ASP A 179 -12.47 4.66 25.74
N GLY A 180 -13.36 4.21 26.64
CA GLY A 180 -14.66 4.86 26.91
C GLY A 180 -15.71 4.69 25.80
N LEU A 181 -15.48 3.81 24.83
CA LEU A 181 -16.41 3.51 23.73
C LEU A 181 -17.22 2.21 24.02
N PRO A 182 -18.51 2.17 23.65
CA PRO A 182 -19.43 1.11 24.07
C PRO A 182 -19.16 -0.27 23.43
N TYR A 183 -18.49 -0.31 22.28
CA TYR A 183 -18.15 -1.56 21.58
C TYR A 183 -16.64 -1.72 21.49
N SER A 184 -16.12 -2.92 21.74
CA SER A 184 -14.72 -3.24 21.47
C SER A 184 -14.53 -4.68 21.02
N ALA A 185 -13.45 -4.91 20.27
CA ALA A 185 -13.04 -6.24 19.84
C ALA A 185 -11.53 -6.27 19.67
N GLN A 186 -10.92 -7.42 19.97
CA GLN A 186 -9.49 -7.62 19.74
C GLN A 186 -9.25 -8.21 18.35
N VAL A 187 -8.23 -7.68 17.68
CA VAL A 187 -7.73 -8.15 16.39
C VAL A 187 -6.22 -8.32 16.47
N THR A 188 -5.73 -9.47 16.04
CA THR A 188 -4.31 -9.67 15.79
C THR A 188 -3.97 -9.12 14.41
N LEU A 189 -3.01 -8.19 14.33
CA LEU A 189 -2.62 -7.58 13.07
C LEU A 189 -1.88 -8.61 12.18
N PRO A 190 -2.39 -8.96 10.98
CA PRO A 190 -1.78 -9.97 10.12
C PRO A 190 -0.68 -9.42 9.21
N ASN A 191 -0.64 -8.09 9.02
CA ASN A 191 0.27 -7.39 8.10
C ASN A 191 1.75 -7.73 8.35
N PRO A 192 2.46 -8.33 7.37
CA PRO A 192 3.88 -8.71 7.51
C PRO A 192 4.83 -7.55 7.79
N GLN A 193 4.47 -6.36 7.34
CA GLN A 193 5.21 -5.11 7.61
C GLN A 193 4.60 -4.30 8.77
N GLY A 194 3.63 -4.86 9.50
CA GLY A 194 2.89 -4.15 10.54
C GLY A 194 1.93 -3.08 10.01
N MET A 195 1.47 -2.19 10.88
CA MET A 195 0.58 -1.09 10.54
C MET A 195 1.40 0.05 9.94
N HIS A 196 1.68 -0.03 8.63
CA HIS A 196 2.34 1.04 7.88
C HIS A 196 1.34 1.95 7.15
N ALA A 197 1.83 2.91 6.36
CA ALA A 197 1.01 3.99 5.83
C ALA A 197 -0.14 3.52 4.92
N ARG A 198 0.03 2.44 4.14
CA ARG A 198 -1.02 1.88 3.27
C ARG A 198 -2.18 1.23 4.04
N PRO A 199 -1.97 0.25 4.94
CA PRO A 199 -3.05 -0.33 5.71
C PRO A 199 -3.70 0.71 6.61
N ALA A 200 -2.91 1.59 7.22
CA ALA A 200 -3.42 2.67 8.05
C ALA A 200 -4.23 3.71 7.24
N THR A 201 -3.85 3.99 5.98
CA THR A 201 -4.65 4.79 5.04
C THR A 201 -6.00 4.14 4.73
N MET A 202 -6.01 2.84 4.43
CA MET A 202 -7.25 2.13 4.15
C MET A 202 -8.16 2.09 5.36
N LEU A 203 -7.59 1.87 6.55
CA LEU A 203 -8.30 1.92 7.82
C LEU A 203 -8.93 3.29 8.06
N ALA A 204 -8.14 4.37 7.92
CA ALA A 204 -8.63 5.74 8.04
C ALA A 204 -9.75 6.03 7.01
N GLY A 205 -9.62 5.54 5.78
CA GLY A 205 -10.64 5.69 4.75
C GLY A 205 -11.97 4.99 5.11
N ILE A 206 -11.91 3.79 5.69
CA ILE A 206 -13.09 3.05 6.16
C ILE A 206 -13.77 3.83 7.29
N VAL A 207 -12.99 4.30 8.27
CA VAL A 207 -13.52 5.03 9.42
C VAL A 207 -14.12 6.37 8.99
N LYS A 208 -13.42 7.16 8.17
CA LYS A 208 -13.90 8.44 7.62
C LYS A 208 -15.22 8.29 6.84
N LYS A 209 -15.36 7.22 6.04
CA LYS A 209 -16.62 6.94 5.31
C LYS A 209 -17.77 6.54 6.22
N SER A 210 -17.48 5.93 7.36
CA SER A 210 -18.50 5.47 8.32
C SER A 210 -19.04 6.58 9.23
N GLY A 211 -18.25 7.62 9.48
CA GLY A 211 -18.59 8.70 10.43
C GLY A 211 -18.50 8.30 11.92
N ALA A 212 -18.23 7.03 12.22
CA ALA A 212 -18.12 6.54 13.60
C ALA A 212 -16.73 6.82 14.21
N ARG A 213 -16.67 6.92 15.55
CA ARG A 213 -15.40 7.02 16.26
C ARG A 213 -14.79 5.65 16.42
N VAL A 214 -13.53 5.51 16.02
CA VAL A 214 -12.79 4.27 16.17
C VAL A 214 -11.42 4.54 16.78
N ARG A 215 -11.06 3.79 17.81
CA ARG A 215 -9.75 3.84 18.46
C ARG A 215 -9.04 2.49 18.40
N LEU A 216 -7.73 2.54 18.24
CA LEU A 216 -6.83 1.38 18.29
C LEU A 216 -5.95 1.49 19.52
N SER A 217 -5.90 0.46 20.36
CA SER A 217 -5.02 0.43 21.54
C SER A 217 -4.12 -0.81 21.59
N LYS A 218 -2.87 -0.61 22.04
CA LYS A 218 -1.84 -1.66 22.23
C LYS A 218 -1.55 -1.79 23.73
N GLY A 219 -2.26 -2.70 24.41
CA GLY A 219 -2.14 -2.90 25.86
C GLY A 219 -2.71 -1.72 26.69
N GLU A 220 -2.36 -1.65 27.98
CA GLU A 220 -2.80 -0.58 28.88
C GLU A 220 -1.88 0.64 28.74
N GLY A 221 -2.28 1.65 27.94
CA GLY A 221 -1.68 2.99 27.99
C GLY A 221 -1.33 3.67 26.65
N LYS A 222 -1.45 3.01 25.50
CA LYS A 222 -1.27 3.64 24.18
C LYS A 222 -2.48 3.39 23.28
N SER A 223 -3.15 4.47 22.87
CA SER A 223 -4.34 4.48 22.03
C SER A 223 -4.17 5.49 20.89
N ALA A 224 -4.74 5.22 19.73
CA ALA A 224 -4.71 6.07 18.55
C ALA A 224 -6.11 6.22 17.95
N ASP A 225 -6.44 7.43 17.49
CA ASP A 225 -7.60 7.64 16.64
C ASP A 225 -7.36 7.01 15.25
N ALA A 226 -8.28 6.15 14.82
CA ALA A 226 -8.13 5.42 13.57
C ALA A 226 -8.30 6.29 12.31
N THR A 227 -8.67 7.56 12.44
CA THR A 227 -8.67 8.55 11.35
C THR A 227 -7.35 9.32 11.23
N LYS A 228 -6.51 9.28 12.28
CA LYS A 228 -5.24 10.00 12.35
C LYS A 228 -4.09 9.04 12.06
N LEU A 229 -3.59 9.14 10.83
CA LEU A 229 -2.58 8.25 10.30
C LEU A 229 -1.35 8.20 11.21
N MET A 230 -0.91 9.35 11.70
CA MET A 230 0.29 9.45 12.52
C MET A 230 0.17 8.80 13.89
N GLU A 231 -0.99 8.92 14.55
CA GLU A 231 -1.21 8.25 15.83
C GLU A 231 -1.16 6.73 15.66
N MET A 232 -1.76 6.21 14.58
CA MET A 232 -1.74 4.78 14.27
C MET A 232 -0.34 4.24 14.01
N LEU A 233 0.47 4.96 13.21
CA LEU A 233 1.85 4.55 12.94
C LEU A 233 2.71 4.55 14.21
N SER A 234 2.55 5.56 15.08
CA SER A 234 3.28 5.69 16.35
C SER A 234 2.97 4.59 17.37
N LEU A 235 1.88 3.82 17.21
CA LEU A 235 1.63 2.63 18.03
C LEU A 235 2.64 1.51 17.79
N GLY A 236 3.36 1.52 16.66
CA GLY A 236 4.36 0.50 16.33
C GLY A 236 3.74 -0.90 16.32
N LEU A 237 2.59 -1.05 15.66
CA LEU A 237 1.89 -2.33 15.59
C LEU A 237 2.63 -3.21 14.57
N THR A 238 3.36 -4.21 15.04
CA THR A 238 4.02 -5.21 14.19
C THR A 238 3.08 -6.36 13.88
N GLN A 239 3.45 -7.21 12.92
CA GLN A 239 2.75 -8.47 12.67
C GLN A 239 2.58 -9.26 13.98
N GLY A 240 1.38 -9.82 14.19
CA GLY A 240 1.06 -10.57 15.40
C GLY A 240 0.72 -9.72 16.62
N THR A 241 0.79 -8.37 16.53
CA THR A 241 0.37 -7.50 17.63
C THR A 241 -1.13 -7.64 17.84
N LEU A 242 -1.54 -7.94 19.08
CA LEU A 242 -2.93 -7.89 19.50
C LEU A 242 -3.34 -6.44 19.73
N VAL A 243 -4.31 -5.97 18.95
CA VAL A 243 -4.85 -4.61 18.97
C VAL A 243 -6.27 -4.67 19.49
N THR A 244 -6.58 -3.84 20.48
CA THR A 244 -7.97 -3.61 20.88
C THR A 244 -8.52 -2.51 19.99
N VAL A 245 -9.58 -2.82 19.24
CA VAL A 245 -10.33 -1.85 18.45
C VAL A 245 -11.58 -1.49 19.23
N SER A 246 -11.81 -0.21 19.45
CA SER A 246 -12.95 0.32 20.18
C SER A 246 -13.76 1.24 19.26
N SER A 247 -15.10 1.17 19.29
CA SER A 247 -15.98 1.96 18.42
C SER A 247 -17.27 2.39 19.14
N ASP A 248 -17.85 3.53 18.75
CA ASP A 248 -19.22 3.91 19.14
C ASP A 248 -20.32 3.30 18.25
N ASN A 249 -19.91 2.58 17.20
CA ASN A 249 -20.82 1.91 16.27
C ASN A 249 -20.39 0.44 16.06
N GLU A 250 -21.27 -0.50 16.37
CA GLU A 250 -21.00 -1.95 16.28
C GLU A 250 -20.77 -2.43 14.84
N ALA A 251 -21.51 -1.88 13.86
CA ALA A 251 -21.32 -2.23 12.44
C ALA A 251 -19.96 -1.73 11.93
N THR A 252 -19.53 -0.56 12.36
CA THR A 252 -18.20 -0.02 12.04
C THR A 252 -17.11 -0.80 12.74
N LEU A 253 -17.30 -1.19 14.01
CA LEU A 253 -16.36 -2.07 14.71
C LEU A 253 -16.15 -3.36 13.93
N LYS A 254 -17.23 -3.96 13.44
CA LYS A 254 -17.17 -5.15 12.61
C LYS A 254 -16.44 -4.88 11.30
N ALA A 255 -16.80 -3.84 10.56
CA ALA A 255 -16.14 -3.50 9.29
C ALA A 255 -14.64 -3.23 9.46
N VAL A 256 -14.26 -2.47 10.49
CA VAL A 256 -12.86 -2.17 10.81
C VAL A 256 -12.10 -3.43 11.22
N THR A 257 -12.65 -4.23 12.14
CA THR A 257 -11.96 -5.44 12.60
C THR A 257 -11.85 -6.49 11.50
N ASP A 258 -12.86 -6.62 10.65
CA ASP A 258 -12.80 -7.47 9.46
C ASP A 258 -11.74 -6.95 8.47
N ALA A 259 -11.67 -5.63 8.23
CA ALA A 259 -10.65 -5.04 7.37
C ALA A 259 -9.22 -5.14 7.94
N MET A 260 -9.05 -5.03 9.26
CA MET A 260 -7.76 -5.25 9.94
C MET A 260 -7.33 -6.71 9.88
N ARG A 261 -8.25 -7.65 10.13
CA ARG A 261 -8.03 -9.08 9.84
C ARG A 261 -7.76 -9.30 8.36
N ALA A 262 -8.22 -8.37 7.51
CA ALA A 262 -7.99 -8.40 6.09
C ALA A 262 -6.66 -7.89 5.60
N GLY A 263 -5.79 -7.45 6.50
CA GLY A 263 -4.53 -6.85 6.11
C GLY A 263 -4.68 -5.48 5.46
N LEU A 264 -5.88 -4.89 5.39
CA LEU A 264 -6.09 -3.52 4.92
C LEU A 264 -5.41 -3.23 3.56
N GLY A 265 -5.54 -4.18 2.62
CA GLY A 265 -5.01 -4.07 1.26
C GLY A 265 -3.49 -4.20 1.13
N ASP A 266 -2.80 -4.63 2.18
CA ASP A 266 -1.45 -5.18 2.04
C ASP A 266 -1.49 -6.59 1.48
N ASP A 267 -0.46 -6.89 0.70
CA ASP A 267 -0.18 -8.26 0.30
C ASP A 267 0.34 -9.02 1.53
N LEU A 268 -0.57 -9.72 2.20
CA LEU A 268 -0.24 -10.58 3.34
C LEU A 268 0.71 -11.73 2.95
N SER A 269 0.93 -11.94 1.64
CA SER A 269 1.92 -12.89 1.11
C SER A 269 3.33 -12.33 0.98
N ALA A 270 3.48 -11.01 1.11
CA ALA A 270 4.78 -10.36 1.10
C ALA A 270 5.54 -10.72 2.39
N PRO A 271 6.76 -11.28 2.33
CA PRO A 271 7.53 -11.55 3.53
C PRO A 271 7.78 -10.23 4.29
N SER A 272 7.75 -10.28 5.63
CA SER A 272 8.18 -9.18 6.51
C SER A 272 9.53 -8.61 6.04
N ALA A 273 9.81 -7.32 6.22
CA ALA A 273 11.12 -6.78 5.80
C ALA A 273 12.29 -7.39 6.60
N ALA A 274 12.02 -7.96 7.79
CA ALA A 274 12.97 -8.78 8.53
C ALA A 274 13.19 -10.18 7.90
N ALA A 275 12.26 -10.62 7.05
CA ALA A 275 12.17 -11.94 6.43
C ALA A 275 12.68 -12.02 4.99
N GLN A 276 13.00 -10.89 4.37
CA GLN A 276 13.55 -10.86 3.02
C GLN A 276 15.06 -11.11 3.06
N ALA A 277 15.48 -12.20 2.41
CA ALA A 277 16.88 -12.56 2.24
C ALA A 277 17.68 -11.39 1.62
N LYS A 278 18.89 -11.13 2.13
CA LYS A 278 19.89 -10.38 1.37
C LYS A 278 20.09 -11.12 0.04
N PRO A 279 19.94 -10.48 -1.13
CA PRO A 279 20.21 -11.13 -2.40
C PRO A 279 21.60 -11.76 -2.37
N GLN A 280 21.67 -13.04 -2.75
CA GLN A 280 22.94 -13.71 -2.92
C GLN A 280 23.74 -12.94 -3.97
N ARG A 281 24.93 -12.47 -3.58
CA ARG A 281 25.86 -11.84 -4.51
C ARG A 281 26.20 -12.86 -5.59
N ARG A 282 25.93 -12.51 -6.84
CA ARG A 282 26.46 -13.26 -7.97
C ARG A 282 27.95 -12.94 -8.08
N GLU A 283 28.76 -13.92 -8.48
CA GLU A 283 30.13 -13.60 -8.88
C GLU A 283 30.08 -12.64 -10.08
N PRO A 284 30.94 -11.61 -10.11
CA PRO A 284 30.91 -10.62 -11.18
C PRO A 284 31.27 -11.28 -12.52
N ASP A 285 30.45 -11.04 -13.55
CA ASP A 285 30.77 -11.38 -14.95
C ASP A 285 31.99 -10.62 -15.49
N TRP A 286 32.39 -9.56 -14.78
CA TRP A 286 33.56 -8.75 -15.05
C TRP A 286 34.24 -8.41 -13.72
N VAL A 287 35.54 -8.66 -13.62
CA VAL A 287 36.33 -8.41 -12.42
C VAL A 287 37.39 -7.37 -12.72
N PRO A 288 37.49 -6.28 -11.95
CA PRO A 288 38.56 -5.30 -12.13
C PRO A 288 39.92 -5.88 -11.72
N ALA A 289 40.96 -5.51 -12.46
CA ALA A 289 42.35 -5.86 -12.14
C ALA A 289 42.99 -4.87 -11.17
N GLN A 290 42.73 -3.56 -11.31
CA GLN A 290 43.35 -2.53 -10.50
C GLN A 290 42.41 -1.35 -10.22
N VAL A 291 41.74 -1.42 -9.08
CA VAL A 291 40.88 -0.35 -8.55
C VAL A 291 41.48 0.23 -7.27
N GLY A 292 41.27 1.52 -7.04
CA GLY A 292 41.78 2.20 -5.84
C GLY A 292 41.09 1.74 -4.56
N ALA A 293 39.76 1.57 -4.63
CA ALA A 293 38.96 1.04 -3.53
C ALA A 293 37.68 0.36 -4.05
N THR A 294 37.12 -0.55 -3.25
CA THR A 294 35.84 -1.20 -3.53
C THR A 294 34.90 -0.94 -2.37
N VAL A 295 33.73 -0.41 -2.68
CA VAL A 295 32.61 -0.31 -1.74
C VAL A 295 31.67 -1.47 -2.02
N GLU A 296 31.38 -2.25 -0.99
CA GLU A 296 30.46 -3.37 -1.09
C GLU A 296 29.12 -3.05 -0.45
N GLY A 297 28.05 -3.41 -1.13
CA GLY A 297 26.69 -3.33 -0.60
C GLY A 297 25.89 -4.58 -0.91
N VAL A 298 24.58 -4.40 -0.99
CA VAL A 298 23.60 -5.41 -1.32
C VAL A 298 23.09 -5.14 -2.74
N PRO A 299 23.13 -6.13 -3.66
CA PRO A 299 22.53 -5.99 -4.99
C PRO A 299 21.07 -5.57 -4.91
N ALA A 300 20.69 -4.48 -5.56
CA ALA A 300 19.28 -4.06 -5.63
C ALA A 300 18.73 -4.19 -7.05
N ALA A 301 19.47 -3.75 -8.06
CA ALA A 301 19.10 -3.90 -9.46
C ALA A 301 20.35 -4.15 -10.31
N ASP A 302 20.25 -5.08 -11.27
CA ASP A 302 21.35 -5.51 -12.12
C ASP A 302 21.81 -4.41 -13.08
N GLY A 303 23.06 -4.55 -13.55
CA GLY A 303 23.64 -3.74 -14.62
C GLY A 303 25.05 -3.25 -14.30
N LEU A 304 25.79 -2.90 -15.33
CA LEU A 304 27.17 -2.44 -15.25
C LEU A 304 27.29 -1.08 -15.94
N VAL A 305 27.70 -0.06 -15.19
CA VAL A 305 27.86 1.31 -15.72
C VAL A 305 29.16 1.92 -15.25
N VAL A 306 29.75 2.74 -16.13
CA VAL A 306 30.95 3.51 -15.84
C VAL A 306 30.61 4.99 -15.87
N GLY A 307 31.02 5.72 -14.84
CA GLY A 307 30.69 7.14 -14.72
C GLY A 307 31.38 7.83 -13.56
N TYR A 308 30.96 9.05 -13.29
CA TYR A 308 31.48 9.84 -12.17
C TYR A 308 30.46 9.87 -11.04
N THR A 309 30.96 9.79 -9.81
CA THR A 309 30.12 9.87 -8.62
C THR A 309 29.61 11.28 -8.41
N ARG A 310 28.38 11.38 -7.91
CA ARG A 310 27.81 12.63 -7.42
C ARG A 310 27.08 12.33 -6.13
N GLN A 311 27.44 13.01 -5.06
CA GLN A 311 26.71 12.95 -3.82
C GLN A 311 25.36 13.66 -3.99
N HIS A 312 24.33 12.97 -3.57
CA HIS A 312 23.02 13.54 -3.32
C HIS A 312 22.81 13.58 -1.82
N ALA A 313 23.08 14.75 -1.25
CA ALA A 313 22.60 15.08 0.07
C ALA A 313 21.45 16.08 -0.09
N PRO A 314 20.26 15.79 0.45
CA PRO A 314 19.20 16.78 0.49
C PRO A 314 19.71 18.04 1.19
N ARG A 315 19.57 19.22 0.56
CA ARG A 315 20.00 20.49 1.16
C ARG A 315 19.26 20.67 2.48
N ALA A 316 20.00 20.85 3.57
CA ALA A 316 19.41 21.15 4.86
C ALA A 316 18.57 22.43 4.74
N LEU A 317 17.28 22.32 5.09
CA LEU A 317 16.38 23.47 5.14
C LEU A 317 16.65 24.21 6.45
N GLU A 318 17.24 25.41 6.36
CA GLU A 318 17.34 26.30 7.52
C GLU A 318 15.97 26.91 7.81
N VAL A 319 15.28 26.34 8.79
CA VAL A 319 14.02 26.88 9.31
C VAL A 319 14.34 27.63 10.59
N ARG A 320 14.20 28.95 10.56
CA ARG A 320 14.34 29.80 11.76
C ARG A 320 12.97 30.01 12.36
N ASP A 321 12.89 29.99 13.68
CA ASP A 321 11.70 30.48 14.37
C ASP A 321 11.69 32.01 14.29
N THR A 322 10.90 32.52 13.36
CA THR A 322 10.64 33.94 13.24
C THR A 322 9.15 34.12 13.52
N PRO A 323 8.76 34.72 14.66
CA PRO A 323 7.37 35.03 14.97
C PRO A 323 6.74 35.75 13.78
N GLY A 324 5.76 35.11 13.16
CA GLY A 324 5.22 35.55 11.88
C GLY A 324 4.15 36.62 12.04
N GLY A 325 4.37 37.64 12.87
CA GLY A 325 3.36 38.68 13.10
C GLY A 325 2.01 38.09 13.54
N ASP A 326 0.98 38.28 12.72
CA ASP A 326 -0.39 37.82 12.97
C ASP A 326 -0.55 36.29 12.74
N PRO A 327 -0.98 35.51 13.76
CA PRO A 327 -1.21 34.06 13.65
C PRO A 327 -2.13 33.65 12.49
N VAL A 328 -3.09 34.50 12.10
CA VAL A 328 -3.98 34.23 10.97
C VAL A 328 -3.21 34.19 9.66
N THR A 329 -2.28 35.13 9.47
CA THR A 329 -1.44 35.20 8.27
C THR A 329 -0.54 33.96 8.17
N GLU A 330 0.04 33.50 9.29
CA GLU A 330 0.87 32.29 9.30
C GLU A 330 0.05 31.02 9.06
N ALA A 331 -1.17 30.93 9.59
CA ALA A 331 -2.07 29.82 9.29
C ALA A 331 -2.47 29.78 7.80
N GLU A 332 -2.72 30.92 7.17
CA GLU A 332 -2.98 31.02 5.72
C GLU A 332 -1.76 30.63 4.87
N ARG A 333 -0.55 30.99 5.32
CA ARG A 333 0.70 30.55 4.67
C ARG A 333 0.87 29.03 4.73
N LEU A 334 0.56 28.42 5.88
CA LEU A 334 0.57 26.97 6.05
C LEU A 334 -0.45 26.28 5.13
N ASP A 335 -1.69 26.77 5.09
CA ASP A 335 -2.76 26.24 4.24
C ASP A 335 -2.40 26.30 2.74
N THR A 336 -1.84 27.44 2.32
CA THR A 336 -1.36 27.63 0.94
C THR A 336 -0.24 26.64 0.60
N ALA A 337 0.72 26.42 1.51
CA ALA A 337 1.82 25.50 1.30
C ALA A 337 1.37 24.03 1.28
N LEU A 338 0.42 23.64 2.13
CA LEU A 338 -0.20 22.32 2.12
C LEU A 338 -0.95 22.06 0.81
N SER A 339 -1.73 23.04 0.33
CA SER A 339 -2.46 22.96 -0.95
C SER A 339 -1.52 22.83 -2.15
N ALA A 340 -0.42 23.60 -2.15
CA ALA A 340 0.61 23.52 -3.19
C ALA A 340 1.33 22.16 -3.16
N ALA A 341 1.68 21.66 -1.98
CA ALA A 341 2.28 20.34 -1.80
C ALA A 341 1.36 19.21 -2.26
N HIS A 342 0.05 19.32 -1.98
CA HIS A 342 -0.98 18.37 -2.39
C HIS A 342 -1.11 18.28 -3.91
N THR A 343 -1.18 19.43 -4.58
CA THR A 343 -1.21 19.52 -6.04
C THR A 343 0.06 18.93 -6.68
N GLU A 344 1.23 19.22 -6.11
CA GLU A 344 2.50 18.67 -6.57
C GLU A 344 2.53 17.13 -6.47
N LEU A 345 1.93 16.58 -5.41
CA LEU A 345 1.87 15.15 -5.19
C LEU A 345 0.88 14.44 -6.12
N LEU A 346 -0.26 15.05 -6.43
CA LEU A 346 -1.22 14.54 -7.43
C LEU A 346 -0.55 14.40 -8.81
N ASN A 347 0.16 15.43 -9.25
CA ASN A 347 0.89 15.39 -10.52
C ASN A 347 1.96 14.28 -10.54
N LEU A 348 2.63 14.04 -9.41
CA LEU A 348 3.62 12.97 -9.29
C LEU A 348 2.97 11.58 -9.33
N ILE A 349 1.81 11.40 -8.68
CA ILE A 349 1.02 10.16 -8.74
C ILE A 349 0.64 9.85 -10.18
N ASP A 350 0.15 10.84 -10.93
CA ASP A 350 -0.27 10.67 -12.31
C ASP A 350 0.91 10.32 -13.24
N ASP A 351 2.05 11.00 -13.11
CA ASP A 351 3.26 10.70 -13.90
C ASP A 351 3.80 9.29 -13.61
N VAL A 352 3.89 8.92 -12.33
CA VAL A 352 4.36 7.60 -11.91
C VAL A 352 3.39 6.51 -12.38
N GLN A 353 2.09 6.74 -12.29
CA GLN A 353 1.09 5.80 -12.74
C GLN A 353 1.17 5.59 -14.25
N ALA A 354 1.31 6.66 -15.03
CA ALA A 354 1.43 6.59 -16.48
C ALA A 354 2.72 5.88 -16.94
N ARG A 355 3.85 6.14 -16.25
CA ARG A 355 5.16 5.59 -16.63
C ARG A 355 5.44 4.21 -16.07
N PHE A 356 4.92 3.90 -14.89
CA PHE A 356 5.34 2.72 -14.12
C PHE A 356 4.21 1.87 -13.54
N GLY A 357 2.94 2.25 -13.77
CA GLY A 357 1.77 1.50 -13.34
C GLY A 357 1.23 1.88 -11.96
N ALA A 358 0.02 1.40 -11.67
CA ALA A 358 -0.74 1.77 -10.47
C ALA A 358 -0.08 1.32 -9.15
N ASP A 359 0.58 0.16 -9.13
CA ASP A 359 1.20 -0.39 -7.92
C ASP A 359 2.32 0.51 -7.38
N LYS A 360 3.09 1.12 -8.27
CA LYS A 360 4.15 2.06 -7.87
C LYS A 360 3.62 3.42 -7.46
N ALA A 361 2.49 3.84 -8.04
CA ALA A 361 1.81 5.07 -7.68
C ALA A 361 1.18 5.02 -6.27
N ALA A 362 0.86 3.82 -5.76
CA ALA A 362 0.27 3.63 -4.44
C ALA A 362 1.14 4.19 -3.29
N ILE A 363 2.47 4.23 -3.46
CA ILE A 363 3.40 4.80 -2.48
C ILE A 363 3.10 6.30 -2.26
N PHE A 364 2.90 7.04 -3.34
CA PHE A 364 2.64 8.47 -3.30
C PHE A 364 1.22 8.79 -2.81
N ARG A 365 0.26 7.88 -2.97
CA ARG A 365 -1.06 8.03 -2.36
C ARG A 365 -0.99 7.98 -0.83
N ALA A 366 -0.10 7.15 -0.26
CA ALA A 366 0.14 7.15 1.18
C ALA A 366 0.77 8.48 1.66
N HIS A 367 1.65 9.10 0.87
CA HIS A 367 2.16 10.45 1.15
C HIS A 367 1.04 11.50 1.17
N GLN A 368 -0.02 11.31 0.38
CA GLN A 368 -1.15 12.24 0.32
C GLN A 368 -1.96 12.21 1.61
N GLU A 369 -2.14 11.03 2.20
CA GLU A 369 -2.81 10.91 3.50
C GLU A 369 -1.93 11.42 4.65
N LEU A 370 -0.61 11.22 4.59
CA LEU A 370 0.33 11.82 5.56
C LEU A 370 0.26 13.35 5.51
N LEU A 371 0.14 13.93 4.32
CA LEU A 371 -0.01 15.38 4.14
C LEU A 371 -1.34 15.90 4.72
N ALA A 372 -2.40 15.09 4.64
CA ALA A 372 -3.74 15.42 5.11
C ALA A 372 -4.02 15.00 6.57
N ASP A 373 -3.00 14.60 7.33
CA ASP A 373 -3.16 14.19 8.73
C ASP A 373 -3.57 15.38 9.61
N GLU A 374 -4.84 15.39 10.03
CA GLU A 374 -5.44 16.50 10.78
C GLU A 374 -4.72 16.79 12.10
N GLY A 375 -4.22 15.75 12.79
CA GLY A 375 -3.46 15.93 14.03
C GLY A 375 -2.17 16.71 13.79
N THR A 376 -1.48 16.45 12.68
CA THR A 376 -0.25 17.16 12.32
C THR A 376 -0.51 18.62 12.01
N VAL A 377 -1.58 18.90 11.29
CA VAL A 377 -1.99 20.27 10.97
C VAL A 377 -2.42 21.02 12.23
N GLN A 378 -3.21 20.39 13.11
CA GLN A 378 -3.65 20.97 14.39
C GLN A 378 -2.47 21.33 15.29
N ASP A 379 -1.50 20.44 15.44
CA ASP A 379 -0.29 20.66 16.22
C ASP A 379 0.57 21.82 15.68
N ALA A 380 0.64 21.98 14.37
CA ALA A 380 1.31 23.10 13.73
C ALA A 380 0.53 24.40 13.97
N VAL A 381 -0.80 24.39 13.84
CA VAL A 381 -1.65 25.56 14.09
C VAL A 381 -1.60 25.99 15.55
N ALA A 382 -1.59 25.06 16.51
CA ALA A 382 -1.45 25.38 17.93
C ALA A 382 -0.15 26.16 18.21
N ARG A 383 0.98 25.71 17.66
CA ARG A 383 2.26 26.42 17.77
C ARG A 383 2.23 27.80 17.09
N ILE A 384 1.49 27.95 15.98
CA ILE A 384 1.29 29.26 15.34
C ILE A 384 0.51 30.19 16.27
N LEU A 385 -0.53 29.68 16.94
CA LEU A 385 -1.32 30.44 17.92
C LEU A 385 -0.48 30.84 19.14
N ASP A 386 0.50 30.01 19.51
CA ASP A 386 1.49 30.32 20.56
C ASP A 386 2.54 31.37 20.13
N GLY A 387 2.44 31.90 18.90
CA GLY A 387 3.28 32.99 18.39
C GLY A 387 4.47 32.55 17.52
N HIS A 388 4.55 31.29 17.13
CA HIS A 388 5.64 30.78 16.27
C HIS A 388 5.34 30.96 14.78
N GLY A 389 6.40 31.02 13.95
CA GLY A 389 6.24 31.08 12.49
C GLY A 389 5.79 29.74 11.88
N ALA A 390 5.03 29.75 10.79
CA ALA A 390 4.42 28.57 10.16
C ALA A 390 5.43 27.49 9.75
N ALA A 391 6.57 27.90 9.16
CA ALA A 391 7.63 26.96 8.77
C ALA A 391 8.21 26.23 9.98
N TRP A 392 8.46 26.95 11.07
CA TRP A 392 9.00 26.37 12.29
C TRP A 392 7.97 25.49 12.98
N ALA A 393 6.74 25.98 13.15
CA ALA A 393 5.64 25.27 13.75
C ALA A 393 5.37 23.93 13.06
N TYR A 394 5.32 23.94 11.72
CA TYR A 394 5.15 22.72 10.94
C TYR A 394 6.37 21.79 11.04
N GLN A 395 7.60 22.32 11.01
CA GLN A 395 8.82 21.54 11.18
C GLN A 395 8.86 20.83 12.55
N GLN A 396 8.48 21.50 13.64
CA GLN A 396 8.46 20.88 14.97
C GLN A 396 7.39 19.79 15.06
N ALA A 397 6.16 20.09 14.63
CA ALA A 397 5.04 19.15 14.67
C ALA A 397 5.33 17.85 13.90
N THR A 398 6.01 17.96 12.76
CA THR A 398 6.42 16.80 11.95
C THR A 398 7.73 16.18 12.44
N GLY A 399 8.68 16.96 12.94
CA GLY A 399 9.97 16.48 13.46
C GLY A 399 9.81 15.59 14.70
N GLU A 400 8.91 15.95 15.61
CA GLU A 400 8.55 15.12 16.78
C GLU A 400 8.00 13.76 16.35
N ARG A 401 7.13 13.75 15.33
CA ARG A 401 6.55 12.54 14.75
C ARG A 401 7.60 11.68 14.04
N VAL A 402 8.49 12.28 13.25
CA VAL A 402 9.62 11.59 12.61
C VAL A 402 10.49 10.91 13.69
N ALA A 403 10.81 11.63 14.77
CA ALA A 403 11.60 11.09 15.87
C ALA A 403 10.89 9.95 16.63
N GLN A 404 9.56 9.99 16.73
CA GLN A 404 8.77 8.88 17.28
C GLN A 404 8.84 7.64 16.39
N LEU A 405 8.66 7.79 15.07
CA LEU A 405 8.75 6.69 14.11
C LEU A 405 10.14 6.05 14.11
N GLN A 406 11.21 6.85 14.16
CA GLN A 406 12.59 6.36 14.20
C GLN A 406 12.92 5.55 15.46
N LYS A 407 12.17 5.73 16.56
CA LYS A 407 12.34 4.99 17.83
C LYS A 407 11.58 3.67 17.86
N LEU A 408 10.84 3.32 16.81
CA LEU A 408 10.15 2.04 16.73
C LEU A 408 11.17 0.90 16.56
N ASP A 409 10.95 -0.20 17.30
CA ASP A 409 11.85 -1.36 17.27
C ASP A 409 11.83 -2.11 15.93
N ASP A 410 10.73 -1.99 15.17
CA ASP A 410 10.60 -2.62 13.86
C ASP A 410 11.29 -1.78 12.77
N PRO A 411 12.31 -2.32 12.06
CA PRO A 411 13.06 -1.57 11.05
C PRO A 411 12.20 -1.13 9.85
N THR A 412 11.12 -1.84 9.54
CA THR A 412 10.21 -1.52 8.42
C THR A 412 9.33 -0.33 8.75
N LEU A 413 8.79 -0.30 9.97
CA LEU A 413 8.00 0.82 10.47
C LEU A 413 8.88 2.04 10.72
N ALA A 414 10.09 1.85 11.24
CA ALA A 414 11.07 2.92 11.40
C ALA A 414 11.50 3.53 10.05
N ALA A 415 11.62 2.72 8.99
CA ALA A 415 11.90 3.21 7.64
C ALA A 415 10.83 4.17 7.09
N ARG A 416 9.60 4.18 7.66
CA ARG A 416 8.52 5.13 7.28
C ARG A 416 8.75 6.56 7.76
N ALA A 417 9.70 6.77 8.66
CA ALA A 417 10.16 8.11 9.00
C ALA A 417 10.65 8.87 7.76
N VAL A 418 11.20 8.16 6.76
CA VAL A 418 11.65 8.74 5.49
C VAL A 418 10.45 9.26 4.68
N ASP A 419 9.33 8.53 4.66
CA ASP A 419 8.10 8.91 3.94
C ASP A 419 7.52 10.22 4.52
N LEU A 420 7.45 10.34 5.86
CA LEU A 420 7.01 11.58 6.52
C LEU A 420 8.01 12.74 6.33
N SER A 421 9.31 12.45 6.32
CA SER A 421 10.35 13.45 6.07
C SER A 421 10.26 14.01 4.64
N ASP A 422 9.89 13.19 3.66
CA ASP A 422 9.64 13.62 2.27
C ASP A 422 8.44 14.59 2.21
N VAL A 423 7.32 14.24 2.84
CA VAL A 423 6.13 15.11 2.96
C VAL A 423 6.47 16.41 3.69
N GLN A 424 7.18 16.34 4.82
CA GLN A 424 7.60 17.50 5.59
C GLN A 424 8.41 18.46 4.71
N ARG A 425 9.44 17.94 4.04
CA ARG A 425 10.33 18.74 3.20
C ARG A 425 9.58 19.41 2.06
N ARG A 426 8.62 18.71 1.44
CA ARG A 426 7.77 19.25 0.37
C ARG A 426 7.02 20.50 0.84
N VAL A 427 6.37 20.45 2.00
CA VAL A 427 5.63 21.60 2.56
C VAL A 427 6.59 22.73 2.97
N LEU A 428 7.70 22.40 3.63
CA LEU A 428 8.69 23.40 4.05
C LEU A 428 9.29 24.16 2.87
N ARG A 429 9.51 23.53 1.70
CA ARG A 429 9.97 24.23 0.50
C ARG A 429 8.98 25.33 0.09
N HIS A 430 7.69 25.02 0.07
CA HIS A 430 6.65 26.02 -0.24
C HIS A 430 6.60 27.14 0.80
N LEU A 431 6.70 26.81 2.09
CA LEU A 431 6.71 27.81 3.18
C LEU A 431 7.92 28.75 3.15
N LEU A 432 9.07 28.24 2.73
CA LEU A 432 10.32 28.99 2.60
C LEU A 432 10.47 29.68 1.23
N GLY A 433 9.52 29.51 0.32
CA GLY A 433 9.59 30.04 -1.05
C GLY A 433 10.74 29.44 -1.87
N LEU A 434 11.17 28.23 -1.54
CA LEU A 434 12.27 27.55 -2.21
C LEU A 434 11.75 26.78 -3.42
N GLY A 435 12.47 26.89 -4.54
CA GLY A 435 12.25 26.04 -5.70
C GLY A 435 12.58 24.57 -5.41
N GLU A 436 12.24 23.70 -6.36
CA GLU A 436 12.72 22.32 -6.31
C GLU A 436 14.25 22.25 -6.42
N ASP A 437 14.87 21.42 -5.58
CA ASP A 437 16.28 21.08 -5.72
C ASP A 437 16.43 20.23 -6.99
N ARG A 438 16.86 20.83 -8.09
CA ARG A 438 17.30 20.06 -9.26
C ARG A 438 18.66 19.45 -8.95
N VAL A 439 18.78 18.14 -9.12
CA VAL A 439 20.09 17.51 -9.18
C VAL A 439 20.74 17.96 -10.49
N GLU A 440 21.47 19.08 -10.46
CA GLU A 440 22.31 19.50 -11.58
C GLU A 440 23.53 18.59 -11.63
N THR A 441 23.46 17.60 -12.53
CA THR A 441 24.49 16.58 -12.68
C THR A 441 25.53 16.93 -13.74
N GLY A 442 25.26 17.92 -14.60
CA GLY A 442 26.15 18.28 -15.73
C GLY A 442 26.33 17.16 -16.78
N GLY A 443 25.58 16.05 -16.64
CA GLY A 443 25.67 14.82 -17.45
C GLY A 443 25.21 13.58 -16.66
N PRO A 444 25.26 12.37 -17.24
CA PRO A 444 24.91 11.13 -16.53
C PRO A 444 25.91 10.80 -15.41
N VAL A 445 25.44 10.62 -14.18
CA VAL A 445 26.28 10.34 -12.99
C VAL A 445 25.90 9.05 -12.26
N ILE A 446 26.79 8.54 -11.42
CA ILE A 446 26.47 7.53 -10.40
C ILE A 446 26.13 8.27 -9.10
N LEU A 447 24.88 8.19 -8.66
CA LEU A 447 24.42 8.94 -7.49
C LEU A 447 24.78 8.21 -6.19
N LEU A 448 25.42 8.90 -5.26
CA LEU A 448 25.72 8.40 -3.93
C LEU A 448 24.86 9.13 -2.91
N ALA A 449 24.04 8.42 -2.14
CA ALA A 449 23.12 9.07 -1.20
C ALA A 449 23.11 8.37 0.17
N PRO A 450 22.78 9.07 1.27
CA PRO A 450 22.54 8.41 2.55
C PRO A 450 21.39 7.41 2.42
N ASP A 451 20.31 7.89 1.81
CA ASP A 451 19.15 7.16 1.35
C ASP A 451 18.51 7.98 0.19
N LEU A 452 17.57 7.40 -0.55
CA LEU A 452 16.78 8.10 -1.56
C LEU A 452 15.30 8.02 -1.20
N THR A 453 14.61 9.16 -1.19
CA THR A 453 13.16 9.15 -1.01
C THR A 453 12.47 8.58 -2.25
N PRO A 454 11.22 8.09 -2.13
CA PRO A 454 10.42 7.73 -3.30
C PRO A 454 10.31 8.89 -4.30
N SER A 455 10.14 10.13 -3.82
CA SER A 455 10.08 11.33 -4.67
C SER A 455 11.38 11.57 -5.42
N ASP A 456 12.54 11.39 -4.78
CA ASP A 456 13.83 11.51 -5.47
C ASP A 456 13.91 10.47 -6.58
N THR A 457 13.66 9.21 -6.25
CA THR A 457 13.83 8.07 -7.18
C THR A 457 12.90 8.14 -8.38
N ALA A 458 11.65 8.58 -8.21
CA ALA A 458 10.69 8.74 -9.31
C ALA A 458 11.06 9.89 -10.27
N ARG A 459 11.77 10.90 -9.75
CA ARG A 459 12.19 12.08 -10.52
C ARG A 459 13.54 11.89 -11.21
N LEU A 460 14.31 10.86 -10.83
CA LEU A 460 15.55 10.51 -11.50
C LEU A 460 15.24 10.04 -12.94
N GLY A 461 15.63 10.88 -13.90
CA GLY A 461 15.48 10.59 -15.33
C GLY A 461 16.66 9.80 -15.90
N PRO A 462 16.42 8.90 -16.88
CA PRO A 462 17.47 8.08 -17.50
C PRO A 462 18.57 8.92 -18.19
N ASP A 463 18.27 10.15 -18.58
CA ASP A 463 19.23 11.04 -19.25
C ASP A 463 20.27 11.67 -18.30
N SER A 464 20.04 11.60 -16.98
CA SER A 464 20.87 12.26 -15.95
C SER A 464 21.53 11.28 -14.97
N LEU A 465 21.10 10.02 -14.96
CA LEU A 465 21.48 9.04 -13.96
C LEU A 465 21.89 7.71 -14.62
N LEU A 466 23.11 7.25 -14.31
CA LEU A 466 23.62 5.95 -14.74
C LEU A 466 23.22 4.83 -13.78
N GLY A 467 23.04 5.15 -12.50
CA GLY A 467 22.70 4.22 -11.43
C GLY A 467 22.95 4.89 -10.08
N PHE A 468 22.62 4.21 -8.97
CA PHE A 468 22.80 4.79 -7.64
C PHE A 468 23.31 3.79 -6.60
N VAL A 469 23.92 4.35 -5.56
CA VAL A 469 24.36 3.62 -4.37
C VAL A 469 23.84 4.34 -3.12
N THR A 470 23.20 3.61 -2.21
CA THR A 470 22.75 4.17 -0.93
C THR A 470 23.53 3.60 0.25
N ALA A 471 23.86 4.46 1.21
CA ALA A 471 24.54 4.04 2.44
C ALA A 471 23.62 3.17 3.31
N GLN A 472 22.33 3.49 3.33
CA GLN A 472 21.26 2.79 4.04
C GLN A 472 20.27 2.15 3.05
N GLY A 473 19.20 1.55 3.58
CA GLY A 473 18.14 0.92 2.75
C GLY A 473 18.33 -0.57 2.48
N GLY A 474 17.23 -1.25 2.16
CA GLY A 474 17.20 -2.69 1.88
C GLY A 474 16.97 -3.02 0.40
N PRO A 475 17.25 -4.26 -0.04
CA PRO A 475 17.05 -4.72 -1.43
C PRO A 475 15.59 -4.74 -1.89
N THR A 476 14.69 -4.46 -0.96
CA THR A 476 13.23 -4.43 -1.11
C THR A 476 12.64 -3.08 -0.72
N SER A 477 13.49 -2.09 -0.45
CA SER A 477 13.04 -0.71 -0.30
C SER A 477 12.31 -0.27 -1.56
N HIS A 478 11.41 0.71 -1.41
CA HIS A 478 10.72 1.32 -2.54
C HIS A 478 11.70 1.79 -3.62
N THR A 479 12.85 2.33 -3.21
CA THR A 479 13.98 2.72 -4.05
C THR A 479 14.52 1.55 -4.89
N ALA A 480 14.73 0.37 -4.30
CA ALA A 480 15.20 -0.83 -5.02
C ALA A 480 14.17 -1.36 -6.03
N ILE A 481 12.87 -1.32 -5.69
CA ILE A 481 11.77 -1.75 -6.56
C ILE A 481 11.64 -0.80 -7.76
N ILE A 482 11.71 0.51 -7.53
CA ILE A 482 11.66 1.51 -8.59
C ILE A 482 12.86 1.34 -9.53
N ALA A 483 14.07 1.17 -9.00
CA ALA A 483 15.29 0.96 -9.78
C ALA A 483 15.22 -0.20 -10.77
N ARG A 484 14.73 -1.38 -10.33
CA ARG A 484 14.54 -2.55 -11.21
C ARG A 484 13.61 -2.24 -12.37
N GLY A 485 12.53 -1.51 -12.12
CA GLY A 485 11.60 -1.14 -13.18
C GLY A 485 12.12 -0.04 -14.10
N LEU A 486 13.05 0.79 -13.63
CA LEU A 486 13.77 1.77 -14.45
C LEU A 486 14.93 1.14 -15.23
N GLY A 487 15.33 -0.09 -14.91
CA GLY A 487 16.53 -0.71 -15.47
C GLY A 487 17.82 -0.02 -15.05
N LEU A 488 17.81 0.70 -13.93
CA LEU A 488 18.97 1.39 -13.39
C LEU A 488 19.74 0.45 -12.44
N PRO A 489 21.04 0.23 -12.65
CA PRO A 489 21.88 -0.47 -11.70
C PRO A 489 21.80 0.19 -10.32
N ALA A 490 21.62 -0.62 -9.28
CA ALA A 490 21.47 -0.13 -7.92
C ALA A 490 22.13 -1.04 -6.89
N VAL A 491 22.81 -0.42 -5.92
CA VAL A 491 23.42 -1.07 -4.76
C VAL A 491 22.96 -0.34 -3.50
N VAL A 492 22.50 -1.08 -2.49
CA VAL A 492 21.97 -0.50 -1.25
C VAL A 492 22.73 -1.03 -0.03
N ALA A 493 22.56 -0.40 1.13
CA ALA A 493 23.27 -0.77 2.37
C ALA A 493 24.81 -0.83 2.21
N ALA A 494 25.40 0.16 1.51
CA ALA A 494 26.84 0.27 1.30
C ALA A 494 27.61 0.84 2.51
N GLY A 495 26.90 1.27 3.56
CA GLY A 495 27.47 1.81 4.79
C GLY A 495 27.82 3.30 4.72
N ALA A 496 28.04 3.91 5.89
CA ALA A 496 28.22 5.37 6.02
C ALA A 496 29.44 5.92 5.28
N GLY A 497 30.51 5.13 5.14
CA GLY A 497 31.73 5.53 4.42
C GLY A 497 31.52 5.82 2.93
N LEU A 498 30.36 5.45 2.37
CA LEU A 498 29.94 5.86 1.02
C LEU A 498 29.91 7.39 0.87
N LEU A 499 29.51 8.10 1.93
CA LEU A 499 29.31 9.55 1.91
C LEU A 499 30.62 10.34 2.03
N ASP A 500 31.75 9.66 2.25
CA ASP A 500 33.07 10.28 2.27
C ASP A 500 33.69 10.36 0.85
N ILE A 501 33.05 9.75 -0.16
CA ILE A 501 33.55 9.68 -1.54
C ILE A 501 33.32 11.02 -2.24
N PRO A 502 34.38 11.73 -2.69
CA PRO A 502 34.23 13.04 -3.31
C PRO A 502 33.39 13.02 -4.58
N ASP A 503 32.68 14.12 -4.84
CA ASP A 503 32.06 14.39 -6.13
C ASP A 503 33.10 14.33 -7.26
N GLY A 504 32.70 13.78 -8.41
CA GLY A 504 33.57 13.62 -9.56
C GLY A 504 34.58 12.48 -9.42
N THR A 505 34.42 11.57 -8.46
CA THR A 505 35.25 10.36 -8.39
C THR A 505 34.87 9.43 -9.54
N HIS A 506 35.85 8.99 -10.32
CA HIS A 506 35.60 8.04 -11.39
C HIS A 506 35.27 6.66 -10.81
N ALA A 507 34.19 6.04 -11.26
CA ALA A 507 33.70 4.80 -10.67
C ALA A 507 33.01 3.86 -11.67
N ILE A 508 32.97 2.58 -11.31
CA ILE A 508 32.22 1.53 -12.01
C ILE A 508 31.22 0.94 -11.02
N LEU A 509 29.93 1.00 -11.35
CA LEU A 509 28.86 0.41 -10.56
C LEU A 509 28.44 -0.91 -11.19
N ASP A 510 28.58 -1.99 -10.41
CA ASP A 510 28.10 -3.33 -10.74
C ASP A 510 26.94 -3.68 -9.79
N GLY A 511 25.73 -3.49 -10.31
CA GLY A 511 24.49 -3.74 -9.58
C GLY A 511 24.24 -5.22 -9.30
N ALA A 512 24.75 -6.12 -10.15
CA ALA A 512 24.57 -7.57 -10.01
C ALA A 512 25.52 -8.14 -8.93
N ALA A 513 26.77 -7.68 -8.91
CA ALA A 513 27.75 -8.05 -7.87
C ALA A 513 27.52 -7.29 -6.54
N GLY A 514 26.77 -6.19 -6.57
CA GLY A 514 26.55 -5.36 -5.39
C GLY A 514 27.77 -4.52 -5.02
N ARG A 515 28.52 -4.02 -6.01
CA ARG A 515 29.82 -3.35 -5.81
C ARG A 515 29.93 -2.02 -6.56
N LEU A 516 30.58 -1.06 -5.92
CA LEU A 516 31.03 0.19 -6.53
C LEU A 516 32.56 0.23 -6.46
N TYR A 517 33.20 0.24 -7.62
CA TYR A 517 34.65 0.29 -7.76
C TYR A 517 35.10 1.72 -8.00
N LEU A 518 36.00 2.24 -7.16
CA LEU A 518 36.46 3.63 -7.19
C LEU A 518 37.85 3.76 -7.78
N ASN A 519 38.08 4.86 -8.51
CA ASN A 519 39.32 5.17 -9.20
C ASN A 519 39.83 3.97 -10.03
N PRO A 520 39.01 3.44 -10.96
CA PRO A 520 39.40 2.31 -11.80
C PRO A 520 40.56 2.71 -12.73
N SER A 521 41.43 1.76 -13.06
CA SER A 521 42.43 1.94 -14.10
C SER A 521 41.77 2.16 -15.47
N ALA A 522 42.49 2.77 -16.42
CA ALA A 522 41.98 2.92 -17.78
C ALA A 522 41.64 1.57 -18.42
N ALA A 523 42.39 0.50 -18.10
CA ALA A 523 42.12 -0.85 -18.57
C ALA A 523 40.79 -1.40 -18.01
N ASP A 524 40.51 -1.16 -16.73
CA ASP A 524 39.26 -1.57 -16.09
C ASP A 524 38.05 -0.83 -16.67
N VAL A 525 38.20 0.47 -16.93
CA VAL A 525 37.17 1.29 -17.58
C VAL A 525 36.86 0.76 -18.98
N THR A 526 37.88 0.50 -19.79
CA THR A 526 37.70 -0.09 -21.12
C THR A 526 37.05 -1.46 -21.03
N GLY A 527 37.52 -2.33 -20.14
CA GLY A 527 36.93 -3.67 -19.96
C GLY A 527 35.45 -3.63 -19.53
N ALA A 528 35.09 -2.73 -18.61
CA ALA A 528 33.71 -2.54 -18.17
C ALA A 528 32.83 -1.97 -19.29
N GLN A 529 33.31 -0.99 -20.06
CA GLN A 529 32.59 -0.43 -21.21
C GLN A 529 32.41 -1.45 -22.34
N GLU A 530 33.43 -2.27 -22.61
CA GLU A 530 33.33 -3.38 -23.56
C GLU A 530 32.28 -4.39 -23.10
N ARG A 531 32.28 -4.78 -21.82
CA ARG A 531 31.26 -5.69 -21.26
C ARG A 531 29.88 -5.07 -21.31
N GLN A 532 29.71 -3.79 -20.95
CA GLN A 532 28.46 -3.07 -21.06
C GLN A 532 27.95 -3.05 -22.51
N GLY A 533 28.83 -2.79 -23.47
CA GLY A 533 28.52 -2.84 -24.91
C GLY A 533 28.13 -4.23 -25.39
N VAL A 534 28.78 -5.29 -24.88
CA VAL A 534 28.40 -6.69 -25.16
C VAL A 534 26.99 -6.97 -24.62
N LEU A 535 26.72 -6.66 -23.35
CA LEU A 535 25.41 -6.88 -22.73
C LEU A 535 24.29 -6.10 -23.45
N ALA A 536 24.55 -4.85 -23.84
CA ALA A 536 23.59 -4.05 -24.60
C ALA A 536 23.30 -4.65 -25.98
N ARG A 537 24.34 -5.10 -26.71
CA ARG A 537 24.19 -5.77 -28.00
C ARG A 537 23.45 -7.10 -27.87
N GLU A 538 23.73 -7.89 -26.84
CA GLU A 538 23.04 -9.14 -26.56
C GLU A 538 21.56 -8.90 -26.28
N ARG A 539 21.23 -7.88 -25.47
CA ARG A 539 19.84 -7.52 -25.16
C ARG A 539 19.09 -7.02 -26.39
N GLU A 540 19.72 -6.19 -27.20
CA GLU A 540 19.12 -5.69 -28.45
C GLU A 540 18.92 -6.82 -29.46
N ALA A 541 19.91 -7.71 -29.62
CA ALA A 541 19.79 -8.89 -30.47
C ALA A 541 18.66 -9.83 -30.00
N ALA A 542 18.57 -10.07 -28.68
CA ALA A 542 17.48 -10.85 -28.08
C ALA A 542 16.11 -10.21 -28.36
N ARG A 543 16.00 -8.88 -28.21
CA ARG A 543 14.78 -8.13 -28.50
C ARG A 543 14.43 -8.17 -29.99
N ALA A 544 15.40 -8.03 -30.89
CA ALA A 544 15.18 -8.11 -32.33
C ALA A 544 14.67 -9.51 -32.73
N ALA A 545 15.22 -10.56 -32.14
CA ALA A 545 14.86 -11.96 -32.39
C ALA A 545 13.71 -12.49 -31.50
N ARG A 546 12.98 -11.62 -30.79
CA ARG A 546 11.97 -12.04 -29.79
C ARG A 546 10.79 -12.81 -30.38
N HIS A 547 10.40 -12.48 -31.61
CA HIS A 547 9.29 -13.15 -32.31
C HIS A 547 9.70 -14.46 -32.98
N GLU A 548 10.99 -14.78 -33.04
CA GLU A 548 11.40 -16.11 -33.47
C GLU A 548 10.94 -17.16 -32.45
N PRO A 549 10.64 -18.39 -32.89
CA PRO A 549 10.22 -19.47 -31.99
C PRO A 549 11.27 -19.79 -30.92
N GLY A 550 10.83 -20.22 -29.75
CA GLY A 550 11.71 -20.79 -28.73
C GLY A 550 12.28 -22.13 -29.22
N ALA A 551 13.61 -22.17 -29.35
CA ALA A 551 14.33 -23.34 -29.81
C ALA A 551 15.80 -23.32 -29.37
N THR A 552 16.40 -24.49 -29.25
CA THR A 552 17.86 -24.66 -29.13
C THR A 552 18.58 -24.38 -30.46
N SER A 553 19.90 -24.30 -30.43
CA SER A 553 20.72 -24.01 -31.63
C SER A 553 20.59 -25.06 -32.74
N ASP A 554 20.22 -26.30 -32.38
CA ASP A 554 19.94 -27.43 -33.28
C ASP A 554 18.43 -27.58 -33.60
N GLY A 555 17.61 -26.59 -33.24
CA GLY A 555 16.21 -26.49 -33.66
C GLY A 555 15.21 -27.28 -32.81
N LYS A 556 15.60 -27.83 -31.66
CA LYS A 556 14.65 -28.47 -30.74
C LYS A 556 13.75 -27.40 -30.11
N ARG A 557 12.44 -27.50 -30.35
CA ARG A 557 11.45 -26.55 -29.82
C ARG A 557 11.32 -26.66 -28.30
N VAL A 558 11.27 -25.49 -27.66
CA VAL A 558 10.87 -25.26 -26.27
C VAL A 558 10.02 -24.00 -26.28
N GLU A 559 8.72 -24.13 -26.00
CA GLU A 559 7.79 -23.00 -26.03
C GLU A 559 8.12 -22.01 -24.91
N ILE A 560 8.24 -20.72 -25.24
CA ILE A 560 8.45 -19.67 -24.22
C ILE A 560 7.18 -18.85 -24.07
N ALA A 561 6.47 -19.10 -22.97
CA ALA A 561 5.21 -18.46 -22.64
C ALA A 561 5.40 -17.37 -21.57
N ALA A 562 4.34 -16.60 -21.32
CA ALA A 562 4.32 -15.56 -20.29
C ALA A 562 3.43 -15.92 -19.10
N ASN A 563 3.86 -15.51 -17.91
CA ASN A 563 3.03 -15.45 -16.71
C ASN A 563 2.32 -14.09 -16.67
N ILE A 564 0.98 -14.08 -16.67
CA ILE A 564 0.18 -12.85 -16.60
C ILE A 564 -0.96 -12.97 -15.58
N ASN A 565 -1.50 -11.83 -15.15
CA ASN A 565 -2.56 -11.77 -14.15
C ASN A 565 -3.85 -11.13 -14.70
N ARG A 566 -3.74 -10.21 -15.67
CA ARG A 566 -4.88 -9.43 -16.20
C ARG A 566 -4.91 -9.45 -17.73
N ALA A 567 -6.07 -9.16 -18.32
CA ALA A 567 -6.21 -9.14 -19.78
C ALA A 567 -5.36 -8.04 -20.44
N ALA A 568 -5.16 -6.92 -19.74
CA ALA A 568 -4.32 -5.81 -20.19
C ALA A 568 -2.85 -6.21 -20.43
N ASP A 569 -2.36 -7.25 -19.75
CA ASP A 569 -0.97 -7.69 -19.84
C ASP A 569 -0.69 -8.51 -21.11
N ALA A 570 -1.72 -9.08 -21.74
CA ALA A 570 -1.58 -10.00 -22.86
C ALA A 570 -0.92 -9.34 -24.08
N ALA A 571 -1.26 -8.07 -24.38
CA ALA A 571 -0.66 -7.33 -25.48
C ALA A 571 0.85 -7.12 -25.27
N GLY A 572 1.26 -6.79 -24.04
CA GLY A 572 2.67 -6.65 -23.68
C GLY A 572 3.44 -7.97 -23.75
N ALA A 573 2.81 -9.08 -23.35
CA ALA A 573 3.40 -10.42 -23.48
C ALA A 573 3.64 -10.80 -24.95
N LEU A 574 2.68 -10.52 -25.83
CA LEU A 574 2.80 -10.79 -27.26
C LEU A 574 3.86 -9.90 -27.93
N ASP A 575 3.92 -8.61 -27.60
CA ASP A 575 4.99 -7.73 -28.08
C ASP A 575 6.37 -8.19 -27.60
N ALA A 576 6.47 -8.69 -26.36
CA ALA A 576 7.70 -9.30 -25.85
C ALA A 576 8.07 -10.63 -26.55
N GLY A 577 7.20 -11.17 -27.40
CA GLY A 577 7.43 -12.37 -28.18
C GLY A 577 6.98 -13.66 -27.52
N ALA A 578 6.09 -13.62 -26.53
CA ALA A 578 5.56 -14.83 -25.89
C ALA A 578 4.78 -15.70 -26.89
N GLU A 579 4.97 -17.01 -26.80
CA GLU A 579 4.30 -18.00 -27.67
C GLU A 579 2.94 -18.45 -27.11
N GLY A 580 2.58 -18.01 -25.90
CA GLY A 580 1.33 -18.27 -25.21
C GLY A 580 1.35 -17.72 -23.79
N VAL A 581 0.35 -18.08 -23.00
CA VAL A 581 0.30 -17.85 -21.56
C VAL A 581 0.32 -19.21 -20.85
N GLY A 582 1.46 -19.55 -20.26
CA GLY A 582 1.65 -20.83 -19.57
C GLY A 582 1.16 -20.80 -18.13
N LEU A 583 0.87 -19.61 -17.60
CA LEU A 583 0.21 -19.42 -16.32
C LEU A 583 -0.56 -18.10 -16.29
N MET A 584 -1.87 -18.19 -16.24
CA MET A 584 -2.75 -17.13 -15.77
C MET A 584 -3.08 -17.36 -14.29
N ARG A 585 -2.69 -16.43 -13.43
CA ARG A 585 -3.00 -16.49 -11.99
C ARG A 585 -4.35 -15.85 -11.72
N THR A 586 -5.30 -16.65 -11.26
CA THR A 586 -6.68 -16.19 -11.02
C THR A 586 -6.87 -15.47 -9.69
N GLU A 587 -5.94 -15.62 -8.74
CA GLU A 587 -6.04 -14.98 -7.41
C GLU A 587 -6.14 -13.45 -7.48
N PHE A 588 -5.61 -12.84 -8.53
CA PHE A 588 -5.72 -11.41 -8.77
C PHE A 588 -7.19 -10.93 -8.76
N LEU A 589 -8.11 -11.76 -9.27
CA LEU A 589 -9.55 -11.49 -9.28
C LEU A 589 -10.17 -11.53 -7.86
N PHE A 590 -9.40 -11.83 -6.83
CA PHE A 590 -9.85 -11.92 -5.45
C PHE A 590 -9.10 -10.94 -4.52
N LEU A 591 -7.84 -10.61 -4.81
CA LEU A 591 -6.98 -9.85 -3.89
C LEU A 591 -7.24 -8.33 -3.86
N GLU A 592 -7.73 -7.73 -4.95
CA GLU A 592 -7.95 -6.27 -5.04
C GLU A 592 -9.44 -5.88 -4.98
N ARG A 593 -10.21 -6.52 -4.10
CA ARG A 593 -11.65 -6.27 -3.95
C ARG A 593 -12.19 -6.70 -2.58
N ASP A 594 -13.42 -6.29 -2.31
CA ASP A 594 -14.12 -6.56 -1.04
C ASP A 594 -15.17 -7.68 -1.13
N SER A 595 -15.30 -8.32 -2.29
CA SER A 595 -16.31 -9.36 -2.56
C SER A 595 -15.82 -10.43 -3.52
N VAL A 596 -16.42 -11.62 -3.45
CA VAL A 596 -16.12 -12.73 -4.37
C VAL A 596 -16.42 -12.31 -5.82
N PRO A 597 -15.48 -12.51 -6.78
CA PRO A 597 -15.74 -12.26 -8.19
C PRO A 597 -16.89 -13.13 -8.70
N THR A 598 -17.85 -12.50 -9.36
CA THR A 598 -18.96 -13.21 -9.98
C THR A 598 -18.49 -14.06 -11.17
N GLU A 599 -19.30 -15.05 -11.58
CA GLU A 599 -19.03 -15.86 -12.77
C GLU A 599 -18.82 -15.00 -14.02
N ASP A 600 -19.69 -13.99 -14.23
CA ASP A 600 -19.63 -13.14 -15.43
C ASP A 600 -18.38 -12.23 -15.44
N GLU A 601 -17.95 -11.72 -14.27
CA GLU A 601 -16.68 -10.98 -14.15
C GLU A 601 -15.46 -11.85 -14.49
N GLN A 602 -15.46 -13.09 -14.00
CA GLN A 602 -14.41 -14.06 -14.33
C GLN A 602 -14.42 -14.41 -15.82
N GLU A 603 -15.60 -14.67 -16.40
CA GLU A 603 -15.75 -14.96 -17.82
C GLU A 603 -15.23 -13.80 -18.67
N GLN A 604 -15.59 -12.56 -18.34
CA GLN A 604 -15.18 -11.38 -19.08
C GLN A 604 -13.65 -11.27 -19.16
N GLU A 605 -12.95 -11.45 -18.05
CA GLU A 605 -11.48 -11.39 -18.01
C GLU A 605 -10.84 -12.56 -18.78
N TYR A 606 -11.33 -13.79 -18.58
CA TYR A 606 -10.82 -14.96 -19.30
C TYR A 606 -11.05 -14.85 -20.81
N ARG A 607 -12.21 -14.35 -21.23
CA ARG A 607 -12.56 -14.18 -22.65
C ARG A 607 -11.73 -13.08 -23.30
N ALA A 608 -11.51 -11.98 -22.60
CA ALA A 608 -10.62 -10.91 -23.08
C ALA A 608 -9.19 -11.43 -23.31
N MET A 609 -8.65 -12.22 -22.38
CA MET A 609 -7.34 -12.87 -22.53
C MET A 609 -7.30 -13.86 -23.69
N ALA A 610 -8.28 -14.77 -23.76
CA ALA A 610 -8.35 -15.80 -24.80
C ALA A 610 -8.44 -15.17 -26.21
N ALA A 611 -9.25 -14.11 -26.36
CA ALA A 611 -9.37 -13.36 -27.60
C ALA A 611 -8.07 -12.65 -27.99
N ALA A 612 -7.38 -12.02 -27.01
CA ALA A 612 -6.12 -11.34 -27.27
C ALA A 612 -5.00 -12.29 -27.75
N LEU A 613 -4.99 -13.53 -27.26
CA LEU A 613 -3.97 -14.53 -27.61
C LEU A 613 -4.20 -15.21 -28.96
N GLY A 614 -5.43 -15.16 -29.50
CA GLY A 614 -5.81 -15.81 -30.74
C GLY A 614 -5.73 -17.33 -30.62
N GLU A 615 -4.92 -17.97 -31.45
CA GLU A 615 -4.72 -19.44 -31.42
C GLU A 615 -3.72 -19.91 -30.36
N ARG A 616 -2.99 -18.99 -29.72
CA ARG A 616 -1.95 -19.33 -28.74
C ARG A 616 -2.57 -19.81 -27.42
N PRO A 617 -1.98 -20.80 -26.75
CA PRO A 617 -2.54 -21.39 -25.54
C PRO A 617 -2.68 -20.38 -24.41
N LEU A 618 -3.79 -20.49 -23.67
CA LEU A 618 -4.06 -19.79 -22.42
C LEU A 618 -4.28 -20.83 -21.33
N ILE A 619 -3.30 -21.02 -20.46
CA ILE A 619 -3.40 -21.95 -19.32
C ILE A 619 -3.94 -21.18 -18.11
N ILE A 620 -5.23 -21.38 -17.82
CA ILE A 620 -5.89 -20.80 -16.65
C ILE A 620 -5.67 -21.74 -15.47
N ARG A 621 -5.02 -21.23 -14.41
CA ARG A 621 -4.91 -21.96 -13.15
C ARG A 621 -6.10 -21.64 -12.26
N THR A 622 -6.79 -22.66 -11.77
CA THR A 622 -7.87 -22.45 -10.80
C THR A 622 -7.34 -21.82 -9.53
N LEU A 623 -8.26 -21.32 -8.70
CA LEU A 623 -7.96 -20.53 -7.52
C LEU A 623 -6.92 -21.18 -6.60
N ASP A 624 -5.79 -20.49 -6.36
CA ASP A 624 -4.76 -20.88 -5.39
C ASP A 624 -4.55 -19.78 -4.35
N ILE A 625 -5.55 -19.67 -3.48
CA ILE A 625 -5.57 -18.86 -2.25
C ILE A 625 -5.28 -19.77 -1.05
N GLY A 626 -4.68 -19.18 -0.01
CA GLY A 626 -4.17 -19.87 1.17
C GLY A 626 -2.64 -20.02 1.11
N GLY A 627 -2.02 -20.37 2.23
CA GLY A 627 -0.57 -20.21 2.40
C GLY A 627 -0.24 -18.77 2.79
N ASP A 628 0.42 -18.06 1.88
CA ASP A 628 0.83 -16.68 2.05
C ASP A 628 -0.26 -15.68 1.62
N LYS A 629 -1.18 -16.09 0.74
CA LYS A 629 -2.24 -15.23 0.18
C LYS A 629 -3.51 -15.29 1.02
N GLU A 630 -3.75 -14.27 1.86
CA GLU A 630 -4.97 -14.16 2.66
C GLU A 630 -6.03 -13.31 1.93
N VAL A 631 -7.24 -13.86 1.74
CA VAL A 631 -8.38 -13.16 1.14
C VAL A 631 -9.53 -13.07 2.14
N PRO A 632 -9.76 -11.92 2.77
CA PRO A 632 -10.28 -11.95 4.15
C PRO A 632 -11.80 -11.91 4.20
N TYR A 633 -12.43 -11.33 3.18
CA TYR A 633 -13.88 -11.44 2.97
C TYR A 633 -14.32 -12.89 2.69
N LEU A 634 -13.39 -13.83 2.44
CA LEU A 634 -13.72 -15.26 2.31
C LEU A 634 -13.94 -15.95 3.67
N GLY A 635 -13.52 -15.33 4.78
CA GLY A 635 -13.70 -15.87 6.13
C GLY A 635 -12.98 -17.21 6.36
N LEU A 636 -11.79 -17.40 5.78
CA LEU A 636 -11.02 -18.62 5.95
C LEU A 636 -10.52 -18.77 7.39
N ALA A 637 -10.57 -20.00 7.93
CA ALA A 637 -10.05 -20.28 9.27
C ALA A 637 -8.51 -20.13 9.28
N ARG A 638 -7.98 -19.58 10.36
CA ARG A 638 -6.52 -19.49 10.56
C ARG A 638 -5.95 -20.88 10.81
N GLU A 639 -4.84 -21.19 10.16
CA GLU A 639 -4.10 -22.44 10.32
C GLU A 639 -2.68 -22.15 10.83
N ASP A 640 -2.15 -23.00 11.70
CA ASP A 640 -0.78 -22.86 12.23
C ASP A 640 0.28 -22.95 11.13
N ASN A 641 0.01 -23.74 10.09
CA ASN A 641 0.88 -23.93 8.92
C ASN A 641 0.05 -23.76 7.64
N SER A 642 -0.27 -22.52 7.28
CA SER A 642 -1.10 -22.21 6.11
C SER A 642 -0.58 -22.82 4.81
N PHE A 643 0.76 -22.90 4.63
CA PHE A 643 1.36 -23.56 3.47
C PHE A 643 1.07 -25.06 3.41
N LEU A 644 0.79 -25.74 4.53
CA LEU A 644 0.47 -27.17 4.56
C LEU A 644 -1.05 -27.44 4.69
N GLY A 645 -1.86 -26.39 4.78
CA GLY A 645 -3.27 -26.43 5.13
C GLY A 645 -4.27 -26.47 3.97
N ILE A 646 -5.43 -25.85 4.18
CA ILE A 646 -6.56 -25.73 3.25
C ILE A 646 -6.30 -24.58 2.27
N ARG A 647 -5.54 -24.90 1.21
CA ARG A 647 -5.21 -23.98 0.12
C ARG A 647 -5.34 -24.64 -1.26
N GLY A 648 -5.37 -23.83 -2.31
CA GLY A 648 -5.46 -24.33 -3.68
C GLY A 648 -6.70 -25.20 -3.91
N ILE A 649 -6.52 -26.35 -4.55
CA ILE A 649 -7.62 -27.27 -4.83
C ILE A 649 -8.37 -27.73 -3.59
N ARG A 650 -7.72 -27.82 -2.42
CA ARG A 650 -8.36 -28.23 -1.17
C ARG A 650 -9.38 -27.19 -0.73
N LEU A 651 -9.03 -25.90 -0.86
CA LEU A 651 -9.98 -24.82 -0.61
C LEU A 651 -11.14 -24.88 -1.61
N CYS A 652 -10.86 -25.11 -2.90
CA CYS A 652 -11.88 -25.26 -3.93
C CYS A 652 -12.89 -26.39 -3.62
N PHE A 653 -12.43 -27.46 -2.96
CA PHE A 653 -13.26 -28.57 -2.52
C PHE A 653 -14.12 -28.25 -1.30
N GLU A 654 -13.60 -27.50 -0.34
CA GLU A 654 -14.32 -27.06 0.86
C GLU A 654 -15.28 -25.89 0.59
N ARG A 655 -14.98 -25.09 -0.44
CA ARG A 655 -15.77 -23.93 -0.87
C ARG A 655 -16.20 -24.02 -2.34
N PRO A 656 -17.15 -24.91 -2.68
CA PRO A 656 -17.68 -25.01 -4.04
C PRO A 656 -18.30 -23.71 -4.57
N ASP A 657 -18.72 -22.81 -3.68
CA ASP A 657 -19.22 -21.47 -4.01
C ASP A 657 -18.13 -20.58 -4.66
N LEU A 658 -16.85 -20.84 -4.41
CA LEU A 658 -15.73 -20.18 -5.08
C LEU A 658 -15.33 -20.90 -6.37
N PHE A 659 -15.44 -22.23 -6.36
CA PHE A 659 -14.91 -23.08 -7.42
C PHE A 659 -15.84 -23.22 -8.61
N LEU A 660 -17.13 -23.52 -8.38
CA LEU A 660 -18.09 -23.77 -9.45
C LEU A 660 -18.29 -22.55 -10.37
N PRO A 661 -18.40 -21.30 -9.87
CA PRO A 661 -18.45 -20.12 -10.74
C PRO A 661 -17.20 -20.01 -11.63
N GLN A 662 -16.02 -20.30 -11.09
CA GLN A 662 -14.77 -20.26 -11.86
C GLN A 662 -14.76 -21.34 -12.95
N LEU A 663 -15.16 -22.57 -12.65
CA LEU A 663 -15.26 -23.65 -13.63
C LEU A 663 -16.26 -23.33 -14.75
N ARG A 664 -17.43 -22.75 -14.40
CA ARG A 664 -18.44 -22.31 -15.38
C ARG A 664 -17.91 -21.20 -16.27
N ALA A 665 -17.27 -20.19 -15.69
CA ALA A 665 -16.63 -19.11 -16.45
C ALA A 665 -15.60 -19.66 -17.46
N VAL A 666 -14.70 -20.54 -17.03
CA VAL A 666 -13.72 -21.19 -17.92
C VAL A 666 -14.41 -21.99 -19.03
N ALA A 667 -15.42 -22.80 -18.70
CA ALA A 667 -16.16 -23.58 -19.68
C ALA A 667 -16.90 -22.70 -20.71
N ARG A 668 -17.51 -21.60 -20.28
CA ARG A 668 -18.18 -20.61 -21.15
C ARG A 668 -17.20 -19.99 -22.15
N VAL A 669 -16.00 -19.62 -21.69
CA VAL A 669 -14.96 -19.07 -22.59
C VAL A 669 -14.46 -20.14 -23.55
N ALA A 670 -14.17 -21.34 -23.06
CA ALA A 670 -13.58 -22.40 -23.87
C ALA A 670 -14.53 -22.93 -24.96
N LYS A 671 -15.84 -22.67 -24.85
CA LYS A 671 -16.83 -22.95 -25.90
C LYS A 671 -16.49 -22.29 -27.23
N ASP A 672 -15.99 -21.06 -27.18
CA ASP A 672 -15.67 -20.27 -28.38
C ASP A 672 -14.16 -20.12 -28.60
N HIS A 673 -13.35 -20.51 -27.61
CA HIS A 673 -11.90 -20.33 -27.59
C HIS A 673 -11.19 -21.67 -27.32
N PRO A 674 -10.84 -22.44 -28.37
CA PRO A 674 -10.23 -23.78 -28.21
C PRO A 674 -8.80 -23.75 -27.65
N ASN A 675 -8.19 -22.57 -27.56
CA ASN A 675 -6.87 -22.34 -26.97
C ASN A 675 -6.88 -22.27 -25.43
N VAL A 676 -8.04 -22.36 -24.79
CA VAL A 676 -8.16 -22.35 -23.33
C VAL A 676 -7.86 -23.73 -22.75
N HIS A 677 -6.86 -23.78 -21.88
CA HIS A 677 -6.52 -24.96 -21.07
C HIS A 677 -6.80 -24.65 -19.60
N LEU A 678 -7.12 -25.69 -18.82
CA LEU A 678 -7.38 -25.57 -17.38
C LEU A 678 -6.35 -26.37 -16.58
N MET A 679 -5.84 -25.78 -15.51
CA MET A 679 -4.88 -26.42 -14.63
C MET A 679 -5.27 -26.30 -13.16
N PHE A 680 -5.13 -27.40 -12.42
CA PHE A 680 -5.42 -27.44 -10.98
C PHE A 680 -4.14 -27.32 -10.13
N PRO A 681 -4.08 -26.39 -9.17
CA PRO A 681 -2.96 -26.22 -8.22
C PRO A 681 -3.05 -27.22 -7.06
N MET A 682 -1.96 -27.41 -6.33
CA MET A 682 -1.88 -28.13 -5.04
C MET A 682 -2.42 -29.57 -5.07
N ILE A 683 -2.41 -30.22 -6.25
CA ILE A 683 -2.70 -31.65 -6.37
C ILE A 683 -1.64 -32.42 -5.60
N ALA A 684 -2.06 -33.28 -4.66
CA ALA A 684 -1.17 -34.11 -3.87
C ALA A 684 -1.38 -35.61 -4.13
N THR A 685 -2.60 -35.98 -4.52
CA THR A 685 -3.04 -37.37 -4.74
C THR A 685 -3.74 -37.52 -6.09
N LEU A 686 -3.90 -38.75 -6.57
CA LEU A 686 -4.66 -39.03 -7.79
C LEU A 686 -6.16 -38.74 -7.59
N GLU A 687 -6.64 -38.97 -6.37
CA GLU A 687 -8.01 -38.70 -5.95
C GLU A 687 -8.35 -37.21 -6.02
N ASP A 688 -7.42 -36.32 -5.66
CA ASP A 688 -7.59 -34.87 -5.82
C ASP A 688 -7.90 -34.54 -7.29
N PHE A 689 -7.08 -35.05 -8.22
CA PHE A 689 -7.28 -34.79 -9.64
C PHE A 689 -8.61 -35.33 -10.15
N ARG A 690 -8.95 -36.59 -9.82
CA ARG A 690 -10.22 -37.20 -10.24
C ARG A 690 -11.44 -36.45 -9.71
N ARG A 691 -11.38 -35.95 -8.47
CA ARG A 691 -12.45 -35.12 -7.89
C ARG A 691 -12.60 -33.80 -8.64
N ALA A 692 -11.49 -33.09 -8.90
CA ALA A 692 -11.50 -31.83 -9.66
C ALA A 692 -12.00 -32.03 -11.10
N GLN A 693 -11.51 -33.08 -11.77
CA GLN A 693 -11.95 -33.47 -13.11
C GLN A 693 -13.46 -33.76 -13.13
N ALA A 694 -13.98 -34.53 -12.17
CA ALA A 694 -15.41 -34.86 -12.10
C ALA A 694 -16.30 -33.61 -11.96
N MET A 695 -15.89 -32.65 -11.12
CA MET A 695 -16.61 -31.38 -10.94
C MET A 695 -16.61 -30.54 -12.23
N PHE A 696 -15.47 -30.45 -12.93
CA PHE A 696 -15.40 -29.73 -14.21
C PHE A 696 -16.20 -30.45 -15.32
N ASP A 697 -16.16 -31.79 -15.33
CA ASP A 697 -16.93 -32.61 -16.27
C ASP A 697 -18.44 -32.44 -16.08
N GLU A 698 -18.92 -32.26 -14.85
CA GLU A 698 -20.31 -31.91 -14.57
C GLU A 698 -20.69 -30.56 -15.19
N VAL A 699 -19.87 -29.54 -14.93
CA VAL A 699 -20.04 -28.19 -15.49
C VAL A 699 -20.01 -28.19 -17.02
N ARG A 700 -19.08 -28.89 -17.67
CA ARG A 700 -19.02 -28.91 -19.14
C ARG A 700 -20.24 -29.60 -19.75
N ARG A 701 -20.78 -30.65 -19.09
CA ARG A 701 -22.00 -31.34 -19.53
C ARG A 701 -23.23 -30.45 -19.35
N GLU A 702 -23.30 -29.70 -18.24
CA GLU A 702 -24.35 -28.69 -17.98
C GLU A 702 -24.38 -27.62 -19.09
N LEU A 703 -23.20 -27.17 -19.55
CA LEU A 703 -23.06 -26.05 -20.50
C LEU A 703 -22.88 -26.48 -21.97
N ASP A 704 -22.91 -27.78 -22.25
CA ASP A 704 -22.66 -28.39 -23.58
C ASP A 704 -21.33 -27.90 -24.19
N VAL A 705 -20.23 -28.07 -23.43
CA VAL A 705 -18.87 -27.67 -23.80
C VAL A 705 -18.02 -28.94 -24.05
N PRO A 706 -17.24 -29.00 -25.14
CA PRO A 706 -16.36 -30.14 -25.40
C PRO A 706 -15.27 -30.28 -24.33
N ARG A 707 -14.61 -31.44 -24.29
CA ARG A 707 -13.44 -31.65 -23.42
C ARG A 707 -12.33 -30.70 -23.86
N ILE A 708 -11.83 -29.92 -22.91
CA ILE A 708 -10.63 -29.08 -23.07
C ILE A 708 -9.43 -29.76 -22.42
N PRO A 709 -8.18 -29.36 -22.74
CA PRO A 709 -7.00 -29.88 -22.07
C PRO A 709 -7.00 -29.57 -20.58
N LEU A 710 -6.86 -30.61 -19.76
CA LEU A 710 -6.76 -30.53 -18.31
C LEU A 710 -5.35 -30.90 -17.86
N GLY A 711 -4.71 -30.01 -17.11
CA GLY A 711 -3.41 -30.24 -16.51
C GLY A 711 -3.43 -30.14 -14.99
N VAL A 712 -2.30 -30.48 -14.39
CA VAL A 712 -2.07 -30.30 -12.96
C VAL A 712 -0.75 -29.59 -12.73
N MET A 713 -0.72 -28.75 -11.69
CA MET A 713 0.52 -28.15 -11.23
C MET A 713 1.28 -29.16 -10.36
N ILE A 714 2.50 -29.51 -10.78
CA ILE A 714 3.41 -30.34 -9.99
C ILE A 714 4.20 -29.42 -9.07
N GLU A 715 3.62 -29.19 -7.90
CA GLU A 715 4.19 -28.36 -6.85
C GLU A 715 4.25 -29.05 -5.48
N VAL A 716 3.57 -30.19 -5.32
CA VAL A 716 3.67 -31.05 -4.13
C VAL A 716 4.59 -32.23 -4.46
N PRO A 717 5.59 -32.57 -3.63
CA PRO A 717 6.51 -33.68 -3.90
C PRO A 717 5.81 -35.02 -4.14
N SER A 718 4.69 -35.28 -3.45
CA SER A 718 3.89 -36.49 -3.67
C SER A 718 3.39 -36.59 -5.10
N ALA A 719 2.92 -35.50 -5.71
CA ALA A 719 2.46 -35.48 -7.10
C ALA A 719 3.59 -35.76 -8.09
N ALA A 720 4.82 -35.31 -7.81
CA ALA A 720 5.97 -35.69 -8.62
C ALA A 720 6.30 -37.19 -8.50
N LEU A 721 6.15 -37.76 -7.30
CA LEU A 721 6.38 -39.19 -7.04
C LEU A 721 5.33 -40.10 -7.71
N ILE A 722 4.09 -39.65 -7.85
CA ILE A 722 2.99 -40.36 -8.55
C ILE A 722 2.72 -39.82 -9.96
N ALA A 723 3.71 -39.17 -10.58
CA ALA A 723 3.52 -38.51 -11.86
C ALA A 723 3.15 -39.50 -12.99
N ASP A 724 3.54 -40.78 -12.87
CA ASP A 724 3.21 -41.80 -13.87
C ASP A 724 1.73 -42.16 -13.86
N GLU A 725 1.13 -42.27 -12.68
CA GLU A 725 -0.30 -42.49 -12.49
C GLU A 725 -1.10 -41.27 -12.94
N LEU A 726 -0.67 -40.06 -12.57
CA LEU A 726 -1.32 -38.82 -13.02
C LEU A 726 -1.25 -38.67 -14.55
N ALA A 727 -0.12 -39.03 -15.19
CA ALA A 727 0.10 -38.85 -16.63
C ALA A 727 -0.87 -39.67 -17.50
N GLN A 728 -1.46 -40.73 -16.95
CA GLN A 728 -2.49 -41.53 -17.62
C GLN A 728 -3.82 -40.77 -17.76
N GLU A 729 -4.09 -39.78 -16.89
CA GLU A 729 -5.39 -39.11 -16.78
C GLU A 729 -5.36 -37.62 -17.13
N VAL A 730 -4.19 -36.97 -17.04
CA VAL A 730 -4.00 -35.56 -17.44
C VAL A 730 -3.58 -35.40 -18.90
N ASP A 731 -3.71 -34.20 -19.44
CA ASP A 731 -3.20 -33.83 -20.76
C ASP A 731 -1.79 -33.23 -20.70
N PHE A 732 -1.44 -32.56 -19.60
CA PHE A 732 -0.14 -31.94 -19.40
C PHE A 732 0.17 -31.70 -17.91
N PHE A 733 1.43 -31.39 -17.63
CA PHE A 733 1.89 -30.92 -16.32
C PHE A 733 2.48 -29.52 -16.43
N SER A 734 2.39 -28.72 -15.36
CA SER A 734 3.24 -27.54 -15.20
C SER A 734 3.91 -27.58 -13.82
N VAL A 735 5.22 -27.44 -13.75
CA VAL A 735 5.93 -27.43 -12.46
C VAL A 735 5.89 -26.04 -11.84
N GLY A 736 5.31 -25.95 -10.64
CA GLY A 736 5.41 -24.77 -9.78
C GLY A 736 6.67 -24.83 -8.94
N THR A 737 7.83 -24.40 -9.48
CA THR A 737 9.13 -24.60 -8.79
C THR A 737 9.21 -23.93 -7.42
N ASN A 738 8.46 -22.86 -7.19
CA ASN A 738 8.53 -22.12 -5.93
C ASN A 738 8.03 -22.99 -4.77
N ASP A 739 6.82 -23.53 -4.90
CA ASP A 739 6.19 -24.41 -3.92
C ASP A 739 6.84 -25.80 -3.92
N LEU A 740 7.22 -26.35 -5.09
CA LEU A 740 7.96 -27.62 -5.15
C LEU A 740 9.27 -27.56 -4.36
N THR A 741 10.04 -26.48 -4.51
CA THR A 741 11.31 -26.31 -3.78
C THR A 741 11.04 -26.21 -2.28
N GLN A 742 10.06 -25.41 -1.88
CA GLN A 742 9.68 -25.23 -0.47
C GLN A 742 9.33 -26.56 0.20
N TYR A 743 8.43 -27.35 -0.39
CA TYR A 743 8.01 -28.61 0.22
C TYR A 743 9.07 -29.71 0.11
N THR A 744 9.87 -29.73 -0.95
CA THR A 744 10.95 -30.73 -1.11
C THR A 744 12.07 -30.52 -0.10
N LEU A 745 12.44 -29.25 0.14
CA LEU A 745 13.50 -28.91 1.09
C LEU A 745 12.97 -28.71 2.52
N ALA A 746 11.64 -28.68 2.69
CA ALA A 746 10.97 -28.27 3.92
C ALA A 746 11.47 -26.89 4.42
N MET A 747 11.65 -25.96 3.47
CA MET A 747 12.16 -24.62 3.72
C MET A 747 11.15 -23.58 3.25
N ASP A 748 10.49 -22.94 4.21
CA ASP A 748 9.57 -21.83 3.93
C ASP A 748 10.34 -20.69 3.25
N ARG A 749 9.89 -20.31 2.04
CA ARG A 749 10.47 -19.23 1.24
C ARG A 749 10.27 -17.85 1.88
N LEU A 750 9.30 -17.72 2.79
CA LEU A 750 9.07 -16.52 3.59
C LEU A 750 9.88 -16.53 4.89
N HIS A 751 10.57 -17.61 5.24
CA HIS A 751 11.34 -17.65 6.47
C HIS A 751 12.73 -17.01 6.29
N PRO A 752 13.09 -15.95 7.06
CA PRO A 752 14.28 -15.11 6.83
C PRO A 752 15.61 -15.84 6.61
N GLN A 753 15.82 -16.91 7.38
CA GLN A 753 17.06 -17.68 7.40
C GLN A 753 17.07 -18.82 6.37
N LEU A 754 15.90 -19.37 6.05
CA LEU A 754 15.76 -20.54 5.19
C LEU A 754 15.62 -20.13 3.73
N ALA A 755 14.96 -19.00 3.45
CA ALA A 755 14.83 -18.43 2.12
C ALA A 755 16.17 -18.26 1.38
N ARG A 756 17.28 -18.06 2.12
CA ARG A 756 18.65 -17.94 1.56
C ARG A 756 19.23 -19.27 1.05
N GLN A 757 18.68 -20.38 1.53
CA GLN A 757 19.09 -21.75 1.21
C GLN A 757 18.13 -22.39 0.20
N THR A 758 16.95 -21.79 0.01
CA THR A 758 15.93 -22.20 -0.96
C THR A 758 16.38 -21.86 -2.38
N ASP A 759 16.80 -22.87 -3.15
CA ASP A 759 17.15 -22.73 -4.56
C ASP A 759 16.54 -23.87 -5.37
N ALA A 760 15.79 -23.54 -6.42
CA ALA A 760 15.17 -24.52 -7.32
C ALA A 760 16.19 -25.36 -8.10
N MET A 761 17.44 -24.90 -8.20
CA MET A 761 18.55 -25.66 -8.79
C MET A 761 19.11 -26.74 -7.85
N HIS A 762 18.55 -26.90 -6.65
CA HIS A 762 18.94 -27.98 -5.76
C HIS A 762 18.72 -29.36 -6.44
N PRO A 763 19.70 -30.28 -6.43
CA PRO A 763 19.62 -31.57 -7.12
C PRO A 763 18.39 -32.41 -6.77
N ALA A 764 17.89 -32.32 -5.52
CA ALA A 764 16.66 -33.01 -5.11
C ALA A 764 15.42 -32.50 -5.89
N VAL A 765 15.31 -31.19 -6.11
CA VAL A 765 14.21 -30.58 -6.87
C VAL A 765 14.33 -30.95 -8.35
N LEU A 766 15.53 -30.85 -8.92
CA LEU A 766 15.78 -31.26 -10.31
C LEU A 766 15.44 -32.74 -10.56
N LYS A 767 15.70 -33.63 -9.60
CA LYS A 767 15.31 -35.05 -9.68
C LYS A 767 13.80 -35.25 -9.71
N LEU A 768 13.04 -34.49 -8.92
CA LEU A 768 11.57 -34.53 -8.98
C LEU A 768 11.05 -34.01 -10.32
N ILE A 769 11.62 -32.93 -10.84
CA ILE A 769 11.27 -32.41 -12.18
C ILE A 769 11.56 -33.47 -13.25
N LYS A 770 12.74 -34.11 -13.19
CA LYS A 770 13.12 -35.19 -14.12
C LYS A 770 12.14 -36.36 -14.05
N LEU A 771 11.74 -36.77 -12.86
CA LEU A 771 10.78 -37.85 -12.65
C LEU A 771 9.43 -37.52 -13.31
N THR A 772 8.95 -36.29 -13.17
CA THR A 772 7.73 -35.80 -13.84
C THR A 772 7.88 -35.77 -15.36
N VAL A 773 9.01 -35.28 -15.89
CA VAL A 773 9.27 -35.27 -17.34
C VAL A 773 9.27 -36.69 -17.90
N ASP A 774 9.96 -37.62 -17.24
CA ASP A 774 10.02 -39.01 -17.68
C ASP A 774 8.65 -39.69 -17.67
N ALA A 775 7.83 -39.41 -16.65
CA ALA A 775 6.45 -39.88 -16.61
C ALA A 775 5.61 -39.32 -17.75
N ALA A 776 5.67 -38.01 -17.99
CA ALA A 776 4.94 -37.38 -19.08
C ALA A 776 5.34 -37.96 -20.45
N GLU A 777 6.63 -38.11 -20.71
CA GLU A 777 7.14 -38.63 -21.98
C GLU A 777 6.69 -40.09 -22.23
N ARG A 778 6.66 -40.94 -21.19
CA ARG A 778 6.14 -42.32 -21.31
C ARG A 778 4.69 -42.39 -21.76
N HIS A 779 3.88 -41.41 -21.39
CA HIS A 779 2.44 -41.35 -21.70
C HIS A 779 2.11 -40.37 -22.84
N GLY A 780 3.12 -39.87 -23.56
CA GLY A 780 2.93 -38.93 -24.68
C GLY A 780 2.40 -37.57 -24.25
N LYS A 781 2.59 -37.19 -22.99
CA LYS A 781 2.24 -35.88 -22.40
C LYS A 781 3.46 -34.97 -22.39
N TRP A 782 3.26 -33.72 -22.01
CA TRP A 782 4.32 -32.73 -21.92
C TRP A 782 4.34 -32.04 -20.55
N VAL A 783 5.50 -31.46 -20.23
CA VAL A 783 5.74 -30.73 -18.97
C VAL A 783 6.15 -29.30 -19.31
N GLY A 784 5.43 -28.34 -18.74
CA GLY A 784 5.82 -26.94 -18.64
C GLY A 784 6.39 -26.59 -17.27
N VAL A 785 6.95 -25.39 -17.12
CA VAL A 785 7.41 -24.84 -15.84
C VAL A 785 7.04 -23.36 -15.76
N CYS A 786 6.31 -22.95 -14.73
CA CYS A 786 5.84 -21.57 -14.55
C CYS A 786 6.42 -20.87 -13.30
N GLY A 787 7.22 -21.58 -12.51
CA GLY A 787 7.92 -21.02 -11.34
C GLY A 787 9.14 -20.18 -11.71
N GLY A 788 9.72 -19.46 -10.73
CA GLY A 788 10.79 -18.49 -10.97
C GLY A 788 12.05 -19.06 -11.63
N ALA A 789 12.28 -20.37 -11.49
CA ALA A 789 13.39 -21.08 -12.13
C ALA A 789 13.34 -21.02 -13.67
N ALA A 790 12.16 -20.89 -14.28
CA ALA A 790 12.02 -20.79 -15.73
C ALA A 790 12.56 -19.46 -16.29
N GLY A 791 12.56 -18.39 -15.50
CA GLY A 791 13.04 -17.06 -15.90
C GLY A 791 14.52 -16.80 -15.59
N ASP A 792 15.18 -17.69 -14.84
CA ASP A 792 16.62 -17.68 -14.58
C ASP A 792 17.37 -18.33 -15.75
N GLU A 793 18.50 -17.78 -16.19
CA GLU A 793 19.21 -18.32 -17.37
C GLU A 793 19.70 -19.75 -17.12
N VAL A 794 20.36 -20.01 -15.98
CA VAL A 794 20.80 -21.37 -15.62
C VAL A 794 19.59 -22.30 -15.50
N GLY A 795 18.55 -21.86 -14.79
CA GLY A 795 17.32 -22.62 -14.63
C GLY A 795 16.68 -23.00 -15.97
N ALA A 796 16.46 -22.05 -16.88
CA ALA A 796 15.89 -22.29 -18.20
C ALA A 796 16.69 -23.32 -19.00
N LEU A 797 18.01 -23.22 -19.01
CA LEU A 797 18.89 -24.14 -19.72
C LEU A 797 18.85 -25.56 -19.11
N MET A 798 18.87 -25.67 -17.78
CA MET A 798 18.77 -26.95 -17.09
C MET A 798 17.41 -27.62 -17.31
N LEU A 799 16.31 -26.87 -17.20
CA LEU A 799 14.95 -27.37 -17.40
C LEU A 799 14.75 -27.85 -18.85
N ALA A 800 15.22 -27.09 -19.84
CA ALA A 800 15.20 -27.51 -21.23
C ALA A 800 16.02 -28.80 -21.45
N GLY A 801 17.20 -28.90 -20.81
CA GLY A 801 18.03 -30.11 -20.84
C GLY A 801 17.39 -31.33 -20.19
N LEU A 802 16.58 -31.14 -19.13
CA LEU A 802 15.79 -32.19 -18.50
C LEU A 802 14.63 -32.69 -19.37
N GLY A 803 14.26 -31.95 -20.42
CA GLY A 803 13.22 -32.32 -21.38
C GLY A 803 11.90 -31.55 -21.24
N VAL A 804 11.87 -30.48 -20.43
CA VAL A 804 10.73 -29.56 -20.35
C VAL A 804 10.41 -28.98 -21.73
N LYS A 805 9.13 -28.91 -22.08
CA LYS A 805 8.65 -28.47 -23.41
C LYS A 805 8.15 -27.02 -23.42
N GLU A 806 7.82 -26.47 -22.26
CA GLU A 806 7.33 -25.08 -22.11
C GLU A 806 7.96 -24.40 -20.89
N LEU A 807 8.44 -23.17 -21.05
CA LEU A 807 8.92 -22.31 -19.97
C LEU A 807 8.06 -21.04 -19.93
N SER A 808 7.28 -20.87 -18.87
CA SER A 808 6.44 -19.70 -18.65
C SER A 808 7.11 -18.72 -17.69
N VAL A 809 7.45 -17.53 -18.19
CA VAL A 809 8.33 -16.57 -17.52
C VAL A 809 7.69 -15.20 -17.38
N SER A 810 8.30 -14.27 -16.64
CA SER A 810 7.81 -12.89 -16.64
C SER A 810 8.03 -12.24 -18.02
N THR A 811 7.12 -11.36 -18.44
CA THR A 811 7.17 -10.69 -19.76
C THR A 811 8.54 -10.10 -20.11
N PRO A 812 9.28 -9.41 -19.21
CA PRO A 812 10.60 -8.87 -19.52
C PRO A 812 11.67 -9.93 -19.84
N GLN A 813 11.49 -11.18 -19.40
CA GLN A 813 12.47 -12.27 -19.53
C GLN A 813 12.29 -13.11 -20.80
N VAL A 814 11.17 -12.97 -21.51
CA VAL A 814 10.84 -13.80 -22.69
C VAL A 814 11.96 -13.78 -23.73
N ALA A 815 12.41 -12.57 -24.11
CA ALA A 815 13.44 -12.41 -25.13
C ALA A 815 14.80 -12.99 -24.69
N THR A 816 15.20 -12.77 -23.44
CA THR A 816 16.50 -13.22 -22.92
C THR A 816 16.55 -14.75 -22.77
N VAL A 817 15.45 -15.38 -22.34
CA VAL A 817 15.37 -16.85 -22.23
C VAL A 817 15.42 -17.50 -23.62
N LYS A 818 14.71 -16.94 -24.60
CA LYS A 818 14.81 -17.39 -26.00
C LYS A 818 16.24 -17.29 -26.54
N ALA A 819 16.91 -16.17 -26.28
CA ALA A 819 18.30 -15.97 -26.70
C ALA A 819 19.25 -16.97 -26.02
N ALA A 820 19.08 -17.24 -24.72
CA ALA A 820 19.89 -18.21 -23.99
C ALA A 820 19.78 -19.62 -24.58
N LEU A 821 18.56 -20.08 -24.88
CA LEU A 821 18.34 -21.40 -25.49
C LEU A 821 18.99 -21.53 -26.87
N ARG A 822 18.91 -20.49 -27.70
CA ARG A 822 19.51 -20.50 -29.06
C ARG A 822 21.03 -20.58 -29.07
N ARG A 823 21.70 -20.34 -27.93
CA ARG A 823 23.16 -20.42 -27.82
C ARG A 823 23.69 -21.85 -27.58
N ARG A 824 22.82 -22.81 -27.24
CA ARG A 824 23.22 -24.17 -26.86
C ARG A 824 22.41 -25.21 -27.64
N SER A 825 23.01 -26.37 -27.93
CA SER A 825 22.29 -27.47 -28.59
C SER A 825 21.50 -28.29 -27.57
N ALA A 826 20.44 -28.97 -28.02
CA ALA A 826 19.66 -29.84 -27.15
C ALA A 826 20.49 -31.00 -26.58
N GLU A 827 21.48 -31.49 -27.33
CA GLU A 827 22.41 -32.51 -26.86
C GLU A 827 23.30 -32.00 -25.71
N GLU A 828 23.84 -30.79 -25.85
CA GLU A 828 24.65 -30.14 -24.82
C GLU A 828 23.85 -29.92 -23.54
N LEU A 829 22.63 -29.37 -23.65
CA LEU A 829 21.75 -29.14 -22.51
C LEU A 829 21.39 -30.45 -21.80
N ARG A 830 21.15 -31.53 -22.54
CA ARG A 830 20.87 -32.85 -21.96
C ARG A 830 22.05 -33.37 -21.13
N ARG A 831 23.28 -33.17 -21.62
CA ARG A 831 24.50 -33.55 -20.88
C ARG A 831 24.65 -32.71 -19.60
N LEU A 832 24.51 -31.40 -19.71
CA LEU A 832 24.57 -30.48 -18.55
C LEU A 832 23.52 -30.83 -17.49
N ALA A 833 22.29 -31.10 -17.91
CA ALA A 833 21.22 -31.51 -17.00
C ALA A 833 21.52 -32.86 -16.32
N ALA A 834 22.11 -33.82 -17.04
CA ALA A 834 22.52 -35.10 -16.45
C ALA A 834 23.64 -34.91 -15.40
N GLU A 835 24.60 -34.03 -15.66
CA GLU A 835 25.65 -33.67 -14.69
C GLU A 835 25.07 -32.92 -13.48
N ALA A 836 24.11 -32.01 -13.70
CA ALA A 836 23.43 -31.27 -12.64
C ALA A 836 22.71 -32.19 -11.64
N LEU A 837 22.07 -33.26 -12.12
CA LEU A 837 21.41 -34.26 -11.27
C LEU A 837 22.38 -35.01 -10.34
N ALA A 838 23.68 -35.02 -10.65
CA ALA A 838 24.73 -35.68 -9.88
C ALA A 838 25.51 -34.74 -8.94
N GLN A 839 25.26 -33.43 -9.01
CA GLN A 839 25.94 -32.45 -8.15
C GLN A 839 25.48 -32.55 -6.68
N PRO A 840 26.31 -32.09 -5.72
CA PRO A 840 25.98 -32.17 -4.29
C PRO A 840 25.02 -31.08 -3.82
N ASN A 841 24.97 -29.92 -4.49
CA ASN A 841 24.18 -28.76 -4.06
C ASN A 841 23.87 -27.81 -5.25
N ALA A 842 23.02 -26.80 -5.01
CA ALA A 842 22.59 -25.85 -6.03
C ALA A 842 23.72 -24.97 -6.58
N GLU A 843 24.71 -24.60 -5.75
CA GLU A 843 25.87 -23.81 -6.17
C GLU A 843 26.70 -24.55 -7.22
N ALA A 844 26.99 -25.83 -6.96
CA ALA A 844 27.70 -26.69 -7.89
C ALA A 844 26.92 -26.90 -9.20
N VAL A 845 25.59 -27.00 -9.15
CA VAL A 845 24.75 -27.04 -10.36
C VAL A 845 24.89 -25.74 -11.16
N ARG A 846 24.80 -24.58 -10.50
CA ARG A 846 24.90 -23.28 -11.17
C ARG A 846 26.26 -23.04 -11.82
N ALA A 847 27.33 -23.59 -11.24
CA ALA A 847 28.66 -23.51 -11.80
C ALA A 847 28.81 -24.21 -13.17
N LEU A 848 27.99 -25.23 -13.48
CA LEU A 848 28.10 -26.02 -14.72
C LEU A 848 27.85 -25.22 -16.01
N VAL A 849 27.02 -24.17 -15.95
CA VAL A 849 26.67 -23.33 -17.11
C VAL A 849 27.67 -22.18 -17.32
N ARG A 850 28.42 -21.85 -16.26
CA ARG A 850 29.35 -20.72 -16.24
C ARG A 850 30.73 -21.07 -16.84
N GLY A 851 31.05 -22.36 -16.94
CA GLY A 851 32.20 -22.87 -17.71
C GLY A 851 31.85 -23.09 -19.17
#